data_AF-A0A506PMG0-F1
#
_entry.id   AF-A0A506PMG0-F1
#
_cell.length_a   1.000
_cell.length_b   1.000
_cell.length_c   1.000
_cell.angle_alpha   90.00
_cell.angle_beta   90.00
_cell.angle_gamma   90.00
#
_symmetry.space_group_name_H-M   'P 1'
#
loop_
_entity.id
_entity.type
_entity.pdbx_description
1 polymer ?
#
loop_
_entity_poly.entity_id
_entity_poly.type
_entity_poly.pdbx_seq_one_letter_code
_entity_poly.pdbx_strand_id
1 'polypeptide(L)'
;MLKNTFLYCFLLFNTFLYSQCPSGDVILDNQSDVQEFLNNFGSCNTIDGDLKIGFDVTDISELTSIVIIRGSLELSYAKVNGVSNFYNLEHVGGDFIIRNSKVETVASINNLHTVGGDFIISENHPTIISISGFEALQNVGGNFFLNHNNTMQSLTGFENLTKVDGWFSISNNREITNVVGFDSLLTVGAGMDGENDYNNAFVFSNNLYLETISGFNKLEKIHTSFRIVSNFYLRSVEGFSNLKSVDGFFGIMFCPILSTIPDFNKINDISGGFEIAHTDLPSVSGFNSLQTIDIWFIFHDNPSVVQINGFNNLTSISGSVQIFGNEALENISGFYSLLSIGGILSINNNESLTTLTGLESLEQIGFPDSDSYIVGNYSLLDCSAICNLLTNNGVIGNLNIYGNPSACSSLSEVEEICGVIQVNHLDICINDTPLDLFNLLPGEPLLNGTWSPALSSESGILDPAIDSPGLYTYTFINSDGESLQYGVMVKINEIPNAGEDIEIELCFNDPAVDLLGLLGGDVDSNGYWTPSLSSGTSIFNPSVDSSGEYLYTVYNESCGNDVSTVTVLLYNLPNAGQGTDLEICINEDPLDLFDFLEGSPDTYGFWTPILSSGNSIFNPSVDLPGTYVYSVNSERCGSSSTEINITVNDLPYAGEDGEIALCSNSEPIDLFEILGGNPNANGYWFPNLISGTSVFDPQRDTAGVYKYVVDSATCGSDESTVLVTLEHPPNAGVGTEIEVCITENPINLFELLGGMPDTDGYWSPNLASGTSVFNPKLDSQGEYNYTVTGSICETAVSQITISVINSSEISNYEISVTEFSNNNSIEVNINSNSDFEYSIDGISWQRNNRFFNLSGGYYTIYVRELNGCGVLELPIPILDYPKYFTPNGDGFNDCWSLSGISNQKFKVYIFDRYGKNLKLLDDENDCWDGTYQGQMMPSNDYWFKAVFNSGITKINHFTLKR
;
A
#
# COMPACT_ATOMS: atom_id res chain seq x y z
N MET A 1 39.45 23.05 43.18
CA MET A 1 39.40 24.53 43.13
C MET A 1 38.95 24.96 41.75
N LEU A 2 37.99 25.88 41.68
CA LEU A 2 37.58 26.80 40.60
C LEU A 2 37.59 26.39 39.10
N LYS A 3 36.36 26.34 38.54
CA LYS A 3 35.76 27.11 37.42
C LYS A 3 36.60 27.64 36.23
N ASN A 4 35.95 27.50 35.06
CA ASN A 4 36.03 28.21 33.77
C ASN A 4 37.15 27.74 32.82
N THR A 5 36.87 27.37 31.56
CA THR A 5 36.46 28.29 30.48
C THR A 5 35.81 27.55 29.28
N PHE A 6 34.91 28.27 28.62
CA PHE A 6 34.06 28.00 27.44
C PHE A 6 34.80 27.71 26.12
N LEU A 7 34.13 26.96 25.21
CA LEU A 7 33.86 27.25 23.78
C LEU A 7 34.39 26.26 22.70
N TYR A 8 33.45 25.88 21.82
CA TYR A 8 33.53 25.23 20.48
C TYR A 8 33.75 23.71 20.35
N CYS A 9 32.63 22.98 20.23
CA CYS A 9 32.31 22.21 19.00
C CYS A 9 30.82 21.81 19.03
N PHE A 10 29.97 22.71 18.52
CA PHE A 10 28.59 22.45 18.16
C PHE A 10 28.61 22.12 16.67
N LEU A 11 28.35 20.87 16.27
CA LEU A 11 27.90 20.47 14.94
C LEU A 11 27.51 18.98 14.94
N LEU A 12 26.21 18.75 14.70
CA LEU A 12 25.60 17.57 14.07
C LEU A 12 25.49 16.27 14.88
N PHE A 13 24.56 16.25 15.84
CA PHE A 13 23.73 15.07 16.07
C PHE A 13 22.34 15.37 15.49
N ASN A 14 22.13 15.02 14.21
CA ASN A 14 20.78 14.79 13.71
C ASN A 14 20.41 13.37 14.13
N THR A 15 19.54 13.27 15.12
CA THR A 15 18.82 12.04 15.45
C THR A 15 17.98 11.65 14.23
N PHE A 16 18.19 10.45 13.69
CA PHE A 16 17.21 9.79 12.83
C PHE A 16 15.98 9.47 13.69
N LEU A 17 15.08 10.45 13.83
CA LEU A 17 13.68 10.17 14.14
C LEU A 17 13.07 9.68 12.82
N TYR A 18 12.61 8.43 12.79
CA TYR A 18 11.66 8.00 11.77
C TYR A 18 10.46 8.95 11.87
N SER A 19 10.18 9.72 10.81
CA SER A 19 9.02 10.61 10.74
C SER A 19 7.76 9.74 10.84
N GLN A 20 7.09 9.76 11.99
CA GLN A 20 5.74 9.18 12.16
C GLN A 20 4.78 9.92 11.22
N CYS A 21 4.00 9.20 10.42
CA CYS A 21 2.87 9.78 9.70
C CYS A 21 1.84 10.38 10.69
N PRO A 22 1.08 11.41 10.28
CA PRO A 22 0.05 11.99 11.15
C PRO A 22 -1.05 10.97 11.45
N SER A 23 -1.49 10.94 12.72
CA SER A 23 -2.64 10.15 13.15
C SER A 23 -3.93 10.92 12.86
N GLY A 24 -4.71 10.48 11.87
CA GLY A 24 -6.01 11.06 11.50
C GLY A 24 -5.98 11.93 10.23
N ASP A 25 -6.96 12.82 10.11
CA ASP A 25 -7.17 13.65 8.92
C ASP A 25 -6.07 14.69 8.72
N VAL A 26 -5.68 14.88 7.47
CA VAL A 26 -4.74 15.89 6.99
C VAL A 26 -5.50 16.90 6.16
N ILE A 27 -5.60 18.13 6.68
CA ILE A 27 -6.25 19.26 6.00
C ILE A 27 -5.18 20.27 5.61
N LEU A 28 -5.04 20.51 4.31
CA LEU A 28 -4.10 21.46 3.72
C LEU A 28 -4.90 22.59 3.09
N ASP A 29 -5.25 23.61 3.88
CA ASP A 29 -6.10 24.71 3.40
C ASP A 29 -5.32 25.73 2.56
N ASN A 30 -4.04 25.91 2.88
CA ASN A 30 -3.15 26.88 2.23
C ASN A 30 -1.72 26.34 2.04
N GLN A 31 -0.89 27.05 1.26
CA GLN A 31 0.48 26.60 0.94
C GLN A 31 1.40 26.46 2.17
N SER A 32 1.14 27.19 3.26
CA SER A 32 1.89 27.04 4.50
C SER A 32 1.63 25.67 5.14
N ASP A 33 0.39 25.18 5.07
CA ASP A 33 0.01 23.88 5.63
C ASP A 33 0.71 22.74 4.86
N VAL A 34 0.84 22.87 3.53
CA VAL A 34 1.61 21.93 2.70
C VAL A 34 3.07 21.91 3.13
N GLN A 35 3.69 23.08 3.33
CA GLN A 35 5.09 23.15 3.75
C GLN A 35 5.29 22.61 5.17
N GLU A 36 4.35 22.88 6.08
CA GLU A 36 4.37 22.35 7.44
C GLU A 36 4.24 20.83 7.44
N PHE A 37 3.32 20.29 6.63
CA PHE A 37 3.19 18.85 6.43
C PHE A 37 4.48 18.24 5.90
N LEU A 38 5.12 18.83 4.88
CA LEU A 38 6.37 18.31 4.32
C LEU A 38 7.53 18.36 5.32
N ASN A 39 7.61 19.41 6.14
CA ASN A 39 8.66 19.55 7.14
C ASN A 39 8.53 18.52 8.28
N ASN A 40 7.30 18.18 8.65
CA ASN A 40 7.02 17.27 9.76
C ASN A 40 6.88 15.81 9.30
N PHE A 41 6.37 15.59 8.08
CA PHE A 41 5.86 14.31 7.58
C PHE A 41 6.25 14.03 6.11
N GLY A 42 7.28 14.68 5.56
CA GLY A 42 7.64 14.58 4.13
C GLY A 42 7.99 13.16 3.62
N SER A 43 8.36 12.24 4.52
CA SER A 43 8.59 10.83 4.20
C SER A 43 7.37 9.92 4.48
N CYS A 44 6.20 10.50 4.75
CA CYS A 44 5.01 9.75 5.09
C CYS A 44 4.45 9.01 3.86
N ASN A 45 4.21 7.70 4.02
CA ASN A 45 3.65 6.86 2.96
C ASN A 45 2.16 6.53 3.14
N THR A 46 1.63 6.67 4.35
CA THR A 46 0.26 6.26 4.69
C THR A 46 -0.41 7.37 5.50
N ILE A 47 -1.53 7.89 5.02
CA ILE A 47 -2.39 8.80 5.77
C ILE A 47 -3.53 7.97 6.37
N ASP A 48 -3.65 7.98 7.70
CA ASP A 48 -4.65 7.17 8.41
C ASP A 48 -6.08 7.72 8.30
N GLY A 49 -6.26 9.01 8.01
CA GLY A 49 -7.56 9.65 7.80
C GLY A 49 -7.73 10.22 6.38
N ASP A 50 -8.55 11.26 6.26
CA ASP A 50 -8.77 11.99 5.00
C ASP A 50 -7.56 12.85 4.62
N LEU A 51 -7.28 13.03 3.34
CA LEU A 51 -6.40 14.08 2.82
C LEU A 51 -7.24 15.11 2.05
N LYS A 52 -7.40 16.30 2.62
CA LYS A 52 -8.18 17.40 2.03
C LYS A 52 -7.26 18.52 1.58
N ILE A 53 -7.28 18.84 0.29
CA ILE A 53 -6.51 19.92 -0.32
C ILE A 53 -7.46 21.08 -0.64
N GLY A 54 -7.31 22.16 0.13
CA GLY A 54 -8.17 23.33 0.10
C GLY A 54 -7.83 24.37 -0.97
N PHE A 55 -8.63 25.43 -0.98
CA PHE A 55 -8.73 26.39 -2.07
C PHE A 55 -7.53 27.34 -2.24
N ASP A 56 -6.70 27.50 -1.22
CA ASP A 56 -5.52 28.37 -1.27
C ASP A 56 -4.21 27.62 -1.49
N VAL A 57 -4.29 26.31 -1.73
CA VAL A 57 -3.16 25.50 -2.18
C VAL A 57 -2.96 25.63 -3.69
N THR A 58 -1.74 25.97 -4.10
CA THR A 58 -1.37 26.14 -5.51
C THR A 58 -0.31 25.14 -5.97
N ASP A 59 0.47 24.59 -5.04
CA ASP A 59 1.56 23.66 -5.34
C ASP A 59 1.59 22.51 -4.33
N ILE A 60 1.47 21.28 -4.85
CA ILE A 60 1.58 20.02 -4.11
C ILE A 60 2.67 19.10 -4.68
N SER A 61 3.54 19.64 -5.54
CA SER A 61 4.52 18.86 -6.30
C SER A 61 5.49 18.05 -5.43
N GLU A 62 5.71 18.46 -4.18
CA GLU A 62 6.58 17.77 -3.23
C GLU A 62 5.89 16.62 -2.45
N LEU A 63 4.54 16.50 -2.51
CA LEU A 63 3.78 15.40 -1.87
C LEU A 63 3.89 14.09 -2.66
N THR A 64 5.09 13.51 -2.70
CA THR A 64 5.46 12.38 -3.58
C THR A 64 5.55 11.02 -2.88
N SER A 65 5.60 11.01 -1.55
CA SER A 65 5.84 9.79 -0.76
C SER A 65 4.56 8.99 -0.46
N ILE A 66 3.38 9.59 -0.67
CA ILE A 66 2.08 9.01 -0.27
C ILE A 66 1.72 7.84 -1.20
N VAL A 67 1.49 6.67 -0.60
CA VAL A 67 1.10 5.41 -1.25
C VAL A 67 -0.33 5.03 -0.89
N ILE A 68 -0.73 5.22 0.37
CA ILE A 68 -2.06 4.82 0.87
C ILE A 68 -2.71 6.00 1.59
N ILE A 69 -3.99 6.23 1.31
CA ILE A 69 -4.87 7.10 2.10
C ILE A 69 -6.01 6.21 2.60
N ARG A 70 -6.10 6.00 3.91
CA ARG A 70 -7.15 5.14 4.50
C ARG A 70 -8.52 5.80 4.49
N GLY A 71 -8.57 7.13 4.57
CA GLY A 71 -9.79 7.93 4.36
C GLY A 71 -9.96 8.38 2.91
N SER A 72 -10.61 9.53 2.72
CA SER A 72 -10.89 10.13 1.41
C SER A 72 -9.74 11.04 0.93
N LEU A 73 -9.51 11.08 -0.38
CA LEU A 73 -8.69 12.10 -1.04
C LEU A 73 -9.61 13.15 -1.68
N GLU A 74 -9.61 14.36 -1.15
CA GLU A 74 -10.48 15.45 -1.60
C GLU A 74 -9.70 16.66 -2.10
N LEU A 75 -9.88 16.98 -3.38
CA LEU A 75 -9.44 18.20 -4.04
C LEU A 75 -10.67 19.02 -4.43
N SER A 76 -11.22 19.74 -3.45
CA SER A 76 -12.38 20.61 -3.61
C SER A 76 -11.94 22.07 -3.69
N TYR A 77 -12.25 22.75 -4.79
CA TYR A 77 -11.87 24.15 -5.05
C TYR A 77 -10.35 24.40 -5.12
N ALA A 78 -9.55 23.34 -5.29
CA ALA A 78 -8.09 23.43 -5.30
C ALA A 78 -7.58 24.21 -6.53
N LYS A 79 -6.58 25.06 -6.33
CA LYS A 79 -5.94 25.84 -7.41
C LYS A 79 -4.70 25.15 -7.98
N VAL A 80 -4.45 23.90 -7.61
CA VAL A 80 -3.33 23.10 -8.11
C VAL A 80 -3.51 22.79 -9.60
N ASN A 81 -2.43 22.87 -10.39
CA ASN A 81 -2.49 22.65 -11.83
C ASN A 81 -2.56 21.15 -12.20
N GLY A 82 -2.21 20.25 -11.28
CA GLY A 82 -2.18 18.82 -11.54
C GLY A 82 -1.99 18.03 -10.26
N VAL A 83 -2.21 16.73 -10.37
CA VAL A 83 -2.07 15.75 -9.27
C VAL A 83 -0.90 14.80 -9.52
N SER A 84 0.12 15.28 -10.24
CA SER A 84 1.22 14.45 -10.73
C SER A 84 2.11 13.87 -9.63
N ASN A 85 2.01 14.41 -8.42
CA ASN A 85 2.73 14.00 -7.24
C ASN A 85 2.17 12.70 -6.62
N PHE A 86 0.93 12.31 -6.95
CA PHE A 86 0.31 11.07 -6.47
C PHE A 86 0.64 9.84 -7.34
N TYR A 87 1.82 9.82 -7.96
CA TYR A 87 2.24 8.71 -8.83
C TYR A 87 2.55 7.41 -8.09
N ASN A 88 2.77 7.46 -6.78
CA ASN A 88 2.89 6.28 -5.94
C ASN A 88 1.58 5.90 -5.25
N LEU A 89 0.49 6.66 -5.44
CA LEU A 89 -0.78 6.41 -4.76
C LEU A 89 -1.40 5.13 -5.32
N GLU A 90 -1.55 4.11 -4.47
CA GLU A 90 -2.07 2.79 -4.82
C GLU A 90 -3.49 2.57 -4.30
N HIS A 91 -3.85 3.16 -3.14
CA HIS A 91 -5.14 2.91 -2.50
C HIS A 91 -5.72 4.17 -1.84
N VAL A 92 -7.02 4.40 -2.07
CA VAL A 92 -7.85 5.35 -1.32
C VAL A 92 -8.98 4.56 -0.66
N GLY A 93 -9.06 4.55 0.67
CA GLY A 93 -10.04 3.76 1.42
C GLY A 93 -11.44 4.39 1.45
N GLY A 94 -11.52 5.72 1.39
CA GLY A 94 -12.76 6.48 1.25
C GLY A 94 -13.01 6.95 -0.19
N ASP A 95 -13.49 8.18 -0.32
CA ASP A 95 -13.83 8.79 -1.59
C ASP A 95 -12.60 9.37 -2.31
N PHE A 96 -12.58 9.29 -3.63
CA PHE A 96 -11.68 10.05 -4.48
C PHE A 96 -12.46 11.21 -5.13
N ILE A 97 -12.18 12.44 -4.72
CA ILE A 97 -12.96 13.62 -5.11
C ILE A 97 -12.04 14.67 -5.74
N ILE A 98 -12.32 15.03 -7.00
CA ILE A 98 -11.82 16.25 -7.64
C ILE A 98 -13.04 17.07 -8.05
N ARG A 99 -13.32 18.14 -7.30
CA ARG A 99 -14.50 18.98 -7.52
C ARG A 99 -14.16 20.47 -7.58
N ASN A 100 -14.73 21.19 -8.54
CA ASN A 100 -14.55 22.65 -8.65
C ASN A 100 -13.07 23.12 -8.67
N SER A 101 -12.16 22.27 -9.13
CA SER A 101 -10.72 22.46 -9.03
C SER A 101 -10.11 22.88 -10.38
N LYS A 102 -8.91 23.48 -10.32
CA LYS A 102 -8.12 23.88 -11.50
C LYS A 102 -7.16 22.80 -12.01
N VAL A 103 -7.34 21.56 -11.56
CA VAL A 103 -6.52 20.43 -12.01
C VAL A 103 -6.63 20.33 -13.53
N GLU A 104 -5.51 20.43 -14.24
CA GLU A 104 -5.46 20.35 -15.71
C GLU A 104 -5.24 18.91 -16.19
N THR A 105 -4.61 18.08 -15.35
CA THR A 105 -4.30 16.69 -15.69
C THR A 105 -4.27 15.78 -14.47
N VAL A 106 -4.74 14.55 -14.67
CA VAL A 106 -4.68 13.41 -13.72
C VAL A 106 -3.72 12.31 -14.18
N ALA A 107 -2.94 12.55 -15.23
CA ALA A 107 -2.13 11.54 -15.93
C ALA A 107 -0.96 10.93 -15.17
N SER A 108 -0.83 11.21 -13.88
CA SER A 108 0.20 10.59 -13.05
C SER A 108 -0.38 9.92 -11.81
N ILE A 109 -1.66 9.53 -11.79
CA ILE A 109 -2.23 8.65 -10.74
C ILE A 109 -2.23 7.17 -11.22
N ASN A 110 -1.23 6.80 -12.00
CA ASN A 110 -1.22 5.57 -12.80
C ASN A 110 -1.03 4.27 -12.00
N ASN A 111 -0.96 4.34 -10.67
CA ASN A 111 -0.82 3.19 -9.77
C ASN A 111 -2.04 2.99 -8.85
N LEU A 112 -3.06 3.85 -8.91
CA LEU A 112 -4.23 3.74 -8.05
C LEU A 112 -5.07 2.51 -8.45
N HIS A 113 -5.12 1.51 -7.59
CA HIS A 113 -5.80 0.23 -7.82
C HIS A 113 -7.23 0.22 -7.31
N THR A 114 -7.51 0.86 -6.17
CA THR A 114 -8.83 0.82 -5.53
C THR A 114 -9.23 2.17 -4.94
N VAL A 115 -10.52 2.48 -5.08
CA VAL A 115 -11.22 3.51 -4.30
C VAL A 115 -12.32 2.82 -3.51
N GLY A 116 -12.28 2.89 -2.18
CA GLY A 116 -13.24 2.20 -1.32
C GLY A 116 -14.62 2.86 -1.27
N GLY A 117 -14.69 4.18 -1.46
CA GLY A 117 -15.93 4.96 -1.55
C GLY A 117 -16.24 5.45 -2.97
N ASP A 118 -16.74 6.68 -3.07
CA ASP A 118 -17.15 7.30 -4.32
C ASP A 118 -15.96 7.81 -5.14
N PHE A 119 -15.99 7.58 -6.45
CA PHE A 119 -15.10 8.22 -7.42
C PHE A 119 -15.82 9.40 -8.09
N ILE A 120 -15.40 10.63 -7.77
CA ILE A 120 -16.08 11.86 -8.20
C ILE A 120 -15.09 12.79 -8.89
N ILE A 121 -15.29 13.02 -10.19
CA ILE A 121 -14.66 14.15 -10.90
C ILE A 121 -15.77 15.05 -11.43
N SER A 122 -15.91 16.24 -10.84
CA SER A 122 -17.02 17.13 -11.18
C SER A 122 -16.69 18.61 -11.21
N GLU A 123 -17.36 19.36 -12.07
CA GLU A 123 -17.31 20.84 -12.10
C GLU A 123 -15.90 21.43 -12.35
N ASN A 124 -14.95 20.69 -12.94
CA ASN A 124 -13.54 21.12 -13.13
C ASN A 124 -13.30 21.97 -14.40
N HIS A 125 -14.16 22.94 -14.65
CA HIS A 125 -14.11 23.74 -15.88
C HIS A 125 -13.08 24.91 -15.76
N PRO A 126 -12.22 25.18 -16.77
CA PRO A 126 -12.06 24.53 -18.09
C PRO A 126 -10.75 23.72 -18.21
N THR A 127 -10.37 22.93 -17.21
CA THR A 127 -8.97 22.48 -17.08
C THR A 127 -8.75 21.01 -17.46
N ILE A 128 -9.56 20.06 -16.97
CA ILE A 128 -9.37 18.63 -17.29
C ILE A 128 -9.85 18.32 -18.71
N ILE A 129 -8.95 17.80 -19.55
CA ILE A 129 -9.25 17.39 -20.93
C ILE A 129 -9.32 15.86 -21.06
N SER A 130 -8.56 15.12 -20.25
CA SER A 130 -8.44 13.66 -20.30
C SER A 130 -8.35 13.09 -18.88
N ILE A 131 -8.86 11.87 -18.71
CA ILE A 131 -8.71 11.07 -17.48
C ILE A 131 -7.69 9.94 -17.60
N SER A 132 -6.91 9.91 -18.69
CA SER A 132 -5.69 9.08 -18.79
C SER A 132 -4.87 9.32 -17.55
N GLY A 133 -4.57 8.28 -16.77
CA GLY A 133 -4.07 8.36 -15.41
C GLY A 133 -4.67 7.33 -14.45
N PHE A 134 -5.84 6.76 -14.73
CA PHE A 134 -6.48 5.75 -13.86
C PHE A 134 -6.37 4.31 -14.39
N GLU A 135 -5.40 4.04 -15.28
CA GLU A 135 -5.33 2.76 -16.02
C GLU A 135 -5.16 1.56 -15.08
N ALA A 136 -4.67 1.76 -13.86
CA ALA A 136 -4.50 0.73 -12.84
C ALA A 136 -5.74 0.47 -11.98
N LEU A 137 -6.77 1.33 -12.06
CA LEU A 137 -7.96 1.28 -11.21
C LEU A 137 -8.82 0.08 -11.58
N GLN A 138 -9.09 -0.78 -10.60
CA GLN A 138 -9.80 -2.04 -10.78
C GLN A 138 -11.17 -2.06 -10.12
N ASN A 139 -11.34 -1.34 -9.01
CA ASN A 139 -12.55 -1.35 -8.19
C ASN A 139 -12.89 0.04 -7.63
N VAL A 140 -14.18 0.38 -7.68
CA VAL A 140 -14.78 1.51 -6.97
C VAL A 140 -15.89 0.95 -6.06
N GLY A 141 -15.71 1.07 -4.74
CA GLY A 141 -16.64 0.53 -3.74
C GLY A 141 -17.91 1.37 -3.53
N GLY A 142 -17.94 2.60 -4.04
CA GLY A 142 -19.12 3.47 -4.05
C GLY A 142 -19.58 3.84 -5.47
N ASN A 143 -20.05 5.08 -5.62
CA ASN A 143 -20.55 5.64 -6.87
C ASN A 143 -19.41 6.12 -7.79
N PHE A 144 -19.62 6.02 -9.09
CA PHE A 144 -18.74 6.57 -10.11
C PHE A 144 -19.41 7.75 -10.83
N PHE A 145 -18.91 8.97 -10.62
CA PHE A 145 -19.47 10.20 -11.17
C PHE A 145 -18.45 11.02 -11.95
N LEU A 146 -18.68 11.15 -13.26
CA LEU A 146 -18.00 12.12 -14.13
C LEU A 146 -19.02 13.14 -14.62
N ASN A 147 -19.15 14.26 -13.91
CA ASN A 147 -20.24 15.20 -14.16
C ASN A 147 -19.77 16.66 -14.33
N HIS A 148 -20.34 17.42 -15.28
CA HIS A 148 -20.06 18.86 -15.45
C HIS A 148 -18.59 19.21 -15.78
N ASN A 149 -17.85 18.31 -16.44
CA ASN A 149 -16.49 18.59 -16.91
C ASN A 149 -16.51 19.02 -18.38
N ASN A 150 -16.92 20.27 -18.65
CA ASN A 150 -17.22 20.71 -20.01
C ASN A 150 -16.03 20.71 -20.98
N THR A 151 -14.78 20.54 -20.53
CA THR A 151 -13.60 20.47 -21.41
C THR A 151 -13.09 19.05 -21.63
N MET A 152 -13.66 18.06 -20.93
CA MET A 152 -13.25 16.67 -21.03
C MET A 152 -13.60 16.12 -22.42
N GLN A 153 -12.60 15.56 -23.10
CA GLN A 153 -12.70 15.03 -24.46
C GLN A 153 -12.46 13.51 -24.51
N SER A 154 -11.62 12.98 -23.61
CA SER A 154 -11.25 11.56 -23.60
C SER A 154 -11.52 10.90 -22.25
N LEU A 155 -12.08 9.68 -22.32
CA LEU A 155 -12.31 8.76 -21.19
C LEU A 155 -11.39 7.52 -21.22
N THR A 156 -10.33 7.54 -22.03
CA THR A 156 -9.28 6.51 -22.00
C THR A 156 -8.52 6.60 -20.68
N GLY A 157 -8.52 5.53 -19.89
CA GLY A 157 -7.95 5.52 -18.54
C GLY A 157 -8.66 4.59 -17.55
N PHE A 158 -9.74 3.89 -17.91
CA PHE A 158 -10.43 2.95 -17.01
C PHE A 158 -10.40 1.49 -17.51
N GLU A 159 -9.43 1.15 -18.35
CA GLU A 159 -9.40 -0.10 -19.12
C GLU A 159 -9.35 -1.36 -18.25
N ASN A 160 -8.93 -1.22 -16.98
CA ASN A 160 -8.87 -2.30 -16.00
C ASN A 160 -9.98 -2.23 -14.94
N LEU A 161 -10.89 -1.25 -15.00
CA LEU A 161 -11.99 -1.14 -14.06
C LEU A 161 -12.96 -2.30 -14.28
N THR A 162 -13.11 -3.17 -13.28
CA THR A 162 -13.93 -4.39 -13.37
C THR A 162 -15.26 -4.28 -12.65
N LYS A 163 -15.35 -3.40 -11.65
CA LYS A 163 -16.51 -3.31 -10.76
C LYS A 163 -16.72 -1.89 -10.24
N VAL A 164 -17.99 -1.48 -10.21
CA VAL A 164 -18.49 -0.28 -9.50
C VAL A 164 -19.65 -0.73 -8.63
N ASP A 165 -19.51 -0.63 -7.31
CA ASP A 165 -20.52 -1.13 -6.37
C ASP A 165 -21.75 -0.24 -6.26
N GLY A 166 -21.62 1.06 -6.54
CA GLY A 166 -22.72 2.03 -6.53
C GLY A 166 -23.23 2.45 -7.92
N TRP A 167 -23.74 3.69 -8.02
CA TRP A 167 -24.25 4.29 -9.25
C TRP A 167 -23.13 4.60 -10.24
N PHE A 168 -23.45 4.68 -11.53
CA PHE A 168 -22.49 5.05 -12.58
C PHE A 168 -23.08 6.17 -13.43
N SER A 169 -22.58 7.40 -13.32
CA SER A 169 -23.06 8.54 -14.11
C SER A 169 -21.95 9.23 -14.87
N ILE A 170 -22.17 9.38 -16.18
CA ILE A 170 -21.42 10.29 -17.04
C ILE A 170 -22.42 11.31 -17.59
N SER A 171 -22.46 12.49 -16.98
CA SER A 171 -23.51 13.47 -17.28
C SER A 171 -23.00 14.91 -17.41
N ASN A 172 -23.64 15.71 -18.27
CA ASN A 172 -23.30 17.13 -18.43
C ASN A 172 -21.83 17.38 -18.84
N ASN A 173 -21.20 16.48 -19.59
CA ASN A 173 -19.86 16.70 -20.14
C ASN A 173 -19.98 17.13 -21.61
N ARG A 174 -19.70 18.41 -21.87
CA ARG A 174 -19.97 19.01 -23.18
C ARG A 174 -19.15 18.42 -24.32
N GLU A 175 -17.83 18.27 -24.15
CA GLU A 175 -16.87 18.01 -25.24
C GLU A 175 -16.53 16.53 -25.44
N ILE A 176 -17.13 15.62 -24.66
CA ILE A 176 -16.98 14.18 -24.88
C ILE A 176 -17.75 13.79 -26.13
N THR A 177 -17.05 13.21 -27.11
CA THR A 177 -17.66 12.70 -28.34
C THR A 177 -17.82 11.19 -28.36
N ASN A 178 -17.05 10.46 -27.56
CA ASN A 178 -17.12 9.01 -27.48
C ASN A 178 -16.86 8.51 -26.05
N VAL A 179 -17.67 7.57 -25.57
CA VAL A 179 -17.43 6.86 -24.30
C VAL A 179 -16.76 5.51 -24.61
N VAL A 180 -15.47 5.45 -24.28
CA VAL A 180 -14.61 4.26 -24.38
C VAL A 180 -13.89 4.04 -23.06
N GLY A 181 -13.21 2.90 -22.92
CA GLY A 181 -12.31 2.65 -21.80
C GLY A 181 -12.88 1.82 -20.66
N PHE A 182 -14.15 1.39 -20.70
CA PHE A 182 -14.78 0.58 -19.65
C PHE A 182 -14.97 -0.90 -20.05
N ASP A 183 -14.21 -1.39 -21.03
CA ASP A 183 -14.43 -2.71 -21.65
C ASP A 183 -14.18 -3.88 -20.69
N SER A 184 -13.53 -3.64 -19.55
CA SER A 184 -13.32 -4.63 -18.51
C SER A 184 -14.41 -4.64 -17.44
N LEU A 185 -15.33 -3.67 -17.45
CA LEU A 185 -16.38 -3.53 -16.44
C LEU A 185 -17.37 -4.70 -16.57
N LEU A 186 -17.58 -5.44 -15.48
CA LEU A 186 -18.42 -6.64 -15.43
C LEU A 186 -19.79 -6.35 -14.80
N THR A 187 -19.81 -5.55 -13.73
CA THR A 187 -21.02 -5.26 -12.94
C THR A 187 -21.05 -3.81 -12.47
N VAL A 188 -22.26 -3.27 -12.33
CA VAL A 188 -22.54 -1.96 -11.72
C VAL A 188 -23.69 -2.09 -10.73
N GLY A 189 -23.55 -1.50 -9.54
CA GLY A 189 -24.59 -1.40 -8.52
C GLY A 189 -24.72 -2.61 -7.60
N ALA A 190 -23.74 -3.53 -7.60
CA ALA A 190 -23.83 -4.79 -6.84
C ALA A 190 -23.82 -4.58 -5.31
N GLY A 191 -23.34 -3.44 -4.82
CA GLY A 191 -23.34 -3.07 -3.41
C GLY A 191 -24.60 -2.33 -2.94
N MET A 192 -25.62 -2.19 -3.80
CA MET A 192 -26.88 -1.52 -3.46
C MET A 192 -27.94 -2.53 -3.01
N ASP A 193 -28.37 -2.42 -1.77
CA ASP A 193 -29.38 -3.28 -1.14
C ASP A 193 -30.79 -2.95 -1.67
N GLY A 194 -31.13 -3.38 -2.88
CA GLY A 194 -32.52 -3.49 -3.35
C GLY A 194 -33.42 -2.24 -3.25
N GLU A 195 -32.85 -1.05 -3.00
CA GLU A 195 -33.61 0.18 -2.93
C GLU A 195 -34.11 0.51 -4.34
N ASN A 196 -35.43 0.41 -4.51
CA ASN A 196 -36.19 0.71 -5.72
C ASN A 196 -36.15 2.22 -6.09
N ASP A 197 -34.99 2.88 -6.00
CA ASP A 197 -34.83 4.22 -6.54
C ASP A 197 -34.68 4.12 -8.05
N TYR A 198 -35.84 4.08 -8.72
CA TYR A 198 -35.93 4.05 -10.18
C TYR A 198 -35.20 5.22 -10.84
N ASN A 199 -34.81 6.30 -10.12
CA ASN A 199 -34.25 7.50 -10.71
C ASN A 199 -32.72 7.60 -10.73
N ASN A 200 -31.99 6.84 -9.92
CA ASN A 200 -30.54 7.00 -9.73
C ASN A 200 -29.79 5.70 -10.06
N ALA A 201 -28.89 5.74 -11.05
CA ALA A 201 -28.56 4.52 -11.80
C ALA A 201 -27.26 4.54 -12.65
N PHE A 202 -27.14 3.59 -13.59
CA PHE A 202 -26.24 3.62 -14.75
C PHE A 202 -26.78 4.62 -15.80
N VAL A 203 -26.26 5.85 -15.80
CA VAL A 203 -26.82 7.01 -16.51
C VAL A 203 -25.81 7.69 -17.43
N PHE A 204 -26.23 7.92 -18.68
CA PHE A 204 -25.62 8.88 -19.59
C PHE A 204 -26.60 10.01 -19.88
N SER A 205 -26.33 11.22 -19.38
CA SER A 205 -27.26 12.33 -19.60
C SER A 205 -26.63 13.66 -20.01
N ASN A 206 -27.28 14.38 -20.92
CA ASN A 206 -26.92 15.76 -21.26
C ASN A 206 -25.44 15.95 -21.70
N ASN A 207 -24.82 14.95 -22.34
CA ASN A 207 -23.49 15.09 -22.92
C ASN A 207 -23.63 15.61 -24.35
N LEU A 208 -23.48 16.93 -24.50
CA LEU A 208 -23.93 17.66 -25.69
C LEU A 208 -23.36 17.11 -27.00
N TYR A 209 -22.04 16.86 -27.08
CA TYR A 209 -21.40 16.40 -28.31
C TYR A 209 -21.14 14.89 -28.36
N LEU A 210 -21.73 14.11 -27.45
CA LEU A 210 -21.56 12.67 -27.43
C LEU A 210 -22.16 12.05 -28.69
N GLU A 211 -21.35 11.42 -29.52
CA GLU A 211 -21.76 10.77 -30.77
C GLU A 211 -21.87 9.25 -30.64
N THR A 212 -21.02 8.62 -29.82
CA THR A 212 -20.98 7.16 -29.65
C THR A 212 -20.74 6.73 -28.21
N ILE A 213 -21.36 5.63 -27.78
CA ILE A 213 -21.00 4.88 -26.56
C ILE A 213 -20.59 3.49 -27.02
N SER A 214 -19.38 3.01 -26.70
CA SER A 214 -18.93 1.68 -27.18
C SER A 214 -18.06 0.87 -26.22
N GLY A 215 -17.57 1.47 -25.13
CA GLY A 215 -16.60 0.83 -24.24
C GLY A 215 -17.17 -0.05 -23.13
N PHE A 216 -18.20 -0.87 -23.33
CA PHE A 216 -18.80 -1.71 -22.27
C PHE A 216 -18.85 -3.21 -22.60
N ASN A 217 -17.94 -3.69 -23.44
CA ASN A 217 -18.05 -5.00 -24.10
C ASN A 217 -18.16 -6.21 -23.18
N LYS A 218 -17.76 -6.15 -21.91
CA LYS A 218 -17.90 -7.26 -20.94
C LYS A 218 -18.96 -7.06 -19.87
N LEU A 219 -19.70 -5.94 -19.90
CA LEU A 219 -20.70 -5.65 -18.87
C LEU A 219 -21.81 -6.70 -18.95
N GLU A 220 -21.99 -7.45 -17.85
CA GLU A 220 -22.94 -8.57 -17.79
C GLU A 220 -24.21 -8.23 -17.03
N LYS A 221 -24.13 -7.38 -15.99
CA LYS A 221 -25.27 -7.07 -15.13
C LYS A 221 -25.26 -5.64 -14.63
N ILE A 222 -26.44 -5.01 -14.64
CA ILE A 222 -26.69 -3.73 -14.00
C ILE A 222 -27.76 -3.98 -12.91
N HIS A 223 -27.38 -3.82 -11.66
CA HIS A 223 -28.25 -4.00 -10.49
C HIS A 223 -29.17 -2.78 -10.23
N THR A 224 -29.13 -1.78 -11.11
CA THR A 224 -29.92 -0.55 -11.06
C THR A 224 -30.61 -0.31 -12.41
N SER A 225 -31.03 0.92 -12.71
CA SER A 225 -31.61 1.28 -14.01
C SER A 225 -30.53 1.54 -15.09
N PHE A 226 -30.83 1.19 -16.34
CA PHE A 226 -30.05 1.58 -17.53
C PHE A 226 -30.72 2.80 -18.17
N ARG A 227 -30.04 3.95 -18.20
CA ARG A 227 -30.63 5.20 -18.75
C ARG A 227 -29.68 5.95 -19.67
N ILE A 228 -30.10 6.15 -20.91
CA ILE A 228 -29.46 7.08 -21.86
C ILE A 228 -30.48 8.16 -22.19
N VAL A 229 -30.20 9.40 -21.76
CA VAL A 229 -31.21 10.48 -21.82
C VAL A 229 -30.63 11.82 -22.27
N SER A 230 -31.32 12.51 -23.17
CA SER A 230 -30.97 13.89 -23.58
C SER A 230 -29.56 14.05 -24.16
N ASN A 231 -29.04 13.03 -24.86
CA ASN A 231 -27.79 13.11 -25.62
C ASN A 231 -28.12 13.41 -27.09
N PHE A 232 -28.26 14.71 -27.41
CA PHE A 232 -28.83 15.18 -28.67
C PHE A 232 -28.03 14.82 -29.93
N TYR A 233 -26.73 14.57 -29.80
CA TYR A 233 -25.83 14.21 -30.91
C TYR A 233 -25.47 12.72 -30.96
N LEU A 234 -26.05 11.90 -30.07
CA LEU A 234 -25.73 10.48 -29.99
C LEU A 234 -26.29 9.75 -31.21
N ARG A 235 -25.42 9.12 -31.99
CA ARG A 235 -25.73 8.41 -33.24
C ARG A 235 -25.76 6.91 -33.06
N SER A 236 -24.91 6.37 -32.20
CA SER A 236 -24.71 4.93 -32.00
C SER A 236 -24.49 4.58 -30.53
N VAL A 237 -25.20 3.56 -30.06
CA VAL A 237 -24.89 2.85 -28.82
C VAL A 237 -24.37 1.46 -29.20
N GLU A 238 -23.25 1.09 -28.63
CA GLU A 238 -22.49 -0.14 -28.88
C GLU A 238 -21.95 -0.66 -27.54
N GLY A 239 -21.33 -1.84 -27.53
CA GLY A 239 -20.63 -2.37 -26.35
C GLY A 239 -21.50 -3.15 -25.36
N PHE A 240 -22.82 -3.10 -25.40
CA PHE A 240 -23.66 -3.79 -24.39
C PHE A 240 -24.10 -5.23 -24.75
N SER A 241 -23.45 -5.87 -25.74
CA SER A 241 -23.88 -7.18 -26.25
C SER A 241 -23.75 -8.36 -25.26
N ASN A 242 -23.06 -8.15 -24.13
CA ASN A 242 -22.93 -9.14 -23.06
C ASN A 242 -23.89 -8.93 -21.89
N LEU A 243 -24.70 -7.87 -21.91
CA LEU A 243 -25.63 -7.53 -20.83
C LEU A 243 -26.75 -8.58 -20.74
N LYS A 244 -26.88 -9.23 -19.57
CA LYS A 244 -27.80 -10.34 -19.29
C LYS A 244 -29.02 -9.94 -18.48
N SER A 245 -28.92 -8.92 -17.64
CA SER A 245 -30.05 -8.42 -16.87
C SER A 245 -29.88 -6.95 -16.47
N VAL A 246 -31.02 -6.28 -16.33
CA VAL A 246 -31.16 -4.95 -15.74
C VAL A 246 -32.25 -5.06 -14.68
N ASP A 247 -31.85 -4.94 -13.41
CA ASP A 247 -32.77 -5.12 -12.30
C ASP A 247 -33.73 -3.91 -12.16
N GLY A 248 -33.35 -2.74 -12.69
CA GLY A 248 -34.16 -1.53 -12.70
C GLY A 248 -34.83 -1.19 -14.03
N PHE A 249 -35.09 0.11 -14.24
CA PHE A 249 -35.70 0.63 -15.47
C PHE A 249 -34.71 0.62 -16.65
N PHE A 250 -35.16 0.23 -17.84
CA PHE A 250 -34.42 0.33 -19.09
C PHE A 250 -34.98 1.48 -19.94
N GLY A 251 -34.18 2.50 -20.22
CA GLY A 251 -34.63 3.70 -20.93
C GLY A 251 -33.63 4.29 -21.90
N ILE A 252 -34.07 4.55 -23.14
CA ILE A 252 -33.36 5.39 -24.12
C ILE A 252 -34.31 6.49 -24.59
N MET A 253 -34.06 7.73 -24.15
CA MET A 253 -34.99 8.85 -24.32
C MET A 253 -34.29 10.11 -24.80
N PHE A 254 -34.97 10.92 -25.62
CA PHE A 254 -34.45 12.23 -26.06
C PHE A 254 -33.06 12.14 -26.74
N CYS A 255 -32.91 11.16 -27.64
CA CYS A 255 -31.72 10.94 -28.46
C CYS A 255 -32.11 11.00 -29.96
N PRO A 256 -32.47 12.18 -30.48
CA PRO A 256 -33.23 12.35 -31.72
C PRO A 256 -32.47 12.05 -33.02
N ILE A 257 -31.19 11.68 -32.95
CA ILE A 257 -30.41 11.22 -34.13
C ILE A 257 -29.79 9.84 -33.92
N LEU A 258 -30.18 9.15 -32.84
CA LEU A 258 -29.73 7.80 -32.53
C LEU A 258 -30.32 6.84 -33.55
N SER A 259 -29.44 6.18 -34.30
CA SER A 259 -29.82 5.33 -35.43
C SER A 259 -29.39 3.87 -35.27
N THR A 260 -28.57 3.56 -34.27
CA THR A 260 -28.08 2.21 -33.99
C THR A 260 -28.01 1.97 -32.49
N ILE A 261 -28.53 0.82 -32.05
CA ILE A 261 -28.38 0.26 -30.71
C ILE A 261 -27.75 -1.14 -30.82
N PRO A 262 -27.09 -1.66 -29.77
CA PRO A 262 -26.51 -2.99 -29.82
C PRO A 262 -27.61 -4.05 -29.74
N ASP A 263 -27.20 -5.29 -30.01
CA ASP A 263 -28.06 -6.44 -29.78
C ASP A 263 -28.10 -6.77 -28.27
N PHE A 264 -29.27 -6.61 -27.64
CA PHE A 264 -29.56 -6.93 -26.25
C PHE A 264 -30.18 -8.32 -26.07
N ASN A 265 -30.02 -9.23 -27.05
CA ASN A 265 -30.58 -10.60 -27.04
C ASN A 265 -30.09 -11.50 -25.89
N LYS A 266 -29.30 -11.00 -24.94
CA LYS A 266 -28.95 -11.73 -23.71
C LYS A 266 -29.77 -11.30 -22.50
N ILE A 267 -30.53 -10.21 -22.60
CA ILE A 267 -31.45 -9.76 -21.57
C ILE A 267 -32.68 -10.66 -21.61
N ASN A 268 -32.90 -11.42 -20.52
CA ASN A 268 -34.10 -12.26 -20.39
C ASN A 268 -35.23 -11.54 -19.65
N ASP A 269 -34.88 -10.68 -18.68
CA ASP A 269 -35.85 -10.05 -17.79
C ASP A 269 -35.45 -8.60 -17.50
N ILE A 270 -36.46 -7.73 -17.37
CA ILE A 270 -36.34 -6.35 -16.89
C ILE A 270 -37.33 -6.20 -15.74
N SER A 271 -36.83 -6.18 -14.50
CA SER A 271 -37.67 -6.07 -13.30
C SER A 271 -38.23 -4.65 -13.09
N GLY A 272 -37.83 -3.69 -13.92
CA GLY A 272 -38.38 -2.34 -13.97
C GLY A 272 -39.34 -2.08 -15.13
N GLY A 273 -39.41 -0.81 -15.54
CA GLY A 273 -40.08 -0.40 -16.78
C GLY A 273 -39.14 -0.37 -17.98
N PHE A 274 -39.71 -0.45 -19.18
CA PHE A 274 -39.03 -0.32 -20.46
C PHE A 274 -39.54 0.93 -21.19
N GLU A 275 -38.62 1.78 -21.67
CA GLU A 275 -38.97 2.98 -22.41
C GLU A 275 -37.99 3.29 -23.55
N ILE A 276 -38.53 3.47 -24.76
CA ILE A 276 -37.79 4.05 -25.89
C ILE A 276 -38.59 5.21 -26.45
N ALA A 277 -38.02 6.41 -26.38
CA ALA A 277 -38.72 7.62 -26.78
C ALA A 277 -37.84 8.69 -27.44
N HIS A 278 -38.41 9.43 -28.39
CA HIS A 278 -37.72 10.53 -29.06
C HIS A 278 -36.36 10.11 -29.66
N THR A 279 -36.34 8.98 -30.38
CA THR A 279 -35.15 8.45 -31.09
C THR A 279 -35.36 8.38 -32.60
N ASP A 280 -34.28 8.26 -33.38
CA ASP A 280 -34.33 8.08 -34.84
C ASP A 280 -33.98 6.64 -35.26
N LEU A 281 -34.32 5.67 -34.39
CA LEU A 281 -34.00 4.27 -34.63
C LEU A 281 -34.83 3.72 -35.79
N PRO A 282 -34.22 3.01 -36.76
CA PRO A 282 -34.96 2.37 -37.84
C PRO A 282 -35.58 1.03 -37.41
N SER A 283 -35.09 0.43 -36.32
CA SER A 283 -35.49 -0.88 -35.81
C SER A 283 -35.14 -1.02 -34.33
N VAL A 284 -35.91 -1.83 -33.60
CA VAL A 284 -35.69 -2.16 -32.18
C VAL A 284 -35.50 -3.67 -31.95
N SER A 285 -35.02 -4.37 -32.98
CA SER A 285 -34.91 -5.83 -33.06
C SER A 285 -33.95 -6.52 -32.07
N GLY A 286 -33.44 -5.82 -31.06
CA GLY A 286 -32.37 -6.28 -30.18
C GLY A 286 -32.82 -6.98 -28.89
N PHE A 287 -34.10 -7.24 -28.65
CA PHE A 287 -34.61 -7.73 -27.35
C PHE A 287 -35.28 -9.12 -27.41
N ASN A 288 -34.90 -9.97 -28.36
CA ASN A 288 -35.70 -11.16 -28.71
C ASN A 288 -35.79 -12.19 -27.58
N SER A 289 -34.85 -12.17 -26.64
CA SER A 289 -34.81 -13.08 -25.50
C SER A 289 -35.61 -12.59 -24.30
N LEU A 290 -36.07 -11.34 -24.31
CA LEU A 290 -36.83 -10.74 -23.22
C LEU A 290 -38.17 -11.50 -23.06
N GLN A 291 -38.45 -12.01 -21.86
CA GLN A 291 -39.62 -12.83 -21.55
C GLN A 291 -40.69 -12.08 -20.75
N THR A 292 -40.25 -11.20 -19.84
CA THR A 292 -41.13 -10.46 -18.93
C THR A 292 -40.69 -9.01 -18.74
N ILE A 293 -41.65 -8.13 -18.45
CA ILE A 293 -41.44 -6.74 -18.00
C ILE A 293 -42.40 -6.46 -16.84
N ASP A 294 -41.87 -6.01 -15.71
CA ASP A 294 -42.67 -5.92 -14.48
C ASP A 294 -43.54 -4.66 -14.40
N ILE A 295 -43.05 -3.50 -14.84
CA ILE A 295 -43.73 -2.23 -14.50
C ILE A 295 -44.47 -1.59 -15.69
N TRP A 296 -43.79 -1.29 -16.80
CA TRP A 296 -44.45 -0.71 -17.97
C TRP A 296 -43.63 -0.93 -19.23
N PHE A 297 -44.30 -0.93 -20.37
CA PHE A 297 -43.70 -0.79 -21.68
C PHE A 297 -44.19 0.52 -22.30
N ILE A 298 -43.31 1.48 -22.50
CA ILE A 298 -43.63 2.79 -23.08
C ILE A 298 -42.80 2.98 -24.36
N PHE A 299 -43.47 3.27 -25.48
CA PHE A 299 -42.83 3.43 -26.77
C PHE A 299 -43.44 4.57 -27.56
N HIS A 300 -42.76 5.72 -27.63
CA HIS A 300 -43.37 6.90 -28.22
C HIS A 300 -42.44 7.87 -28.93
N ASP A 301 -43.02 8.65 -29.85
CA ASP A 301 -42.32 9.71 -30.57
C ASP A 301 -41.02 9.23 -31.26
N ASN A 302 -41.03 8.02 -31.83
CA ASN A 302 -39.92 7.46 -32.61
C ASN A 302 -40.27 7.51 -34.12
N PRO A 303 -39.97 8.61 -34.83
CA PRO A 303 -40.47 8.87 -36.19
C PRO A 303 -39.95 7.92 -37.27
N SER A 304 -38.86 7.18 -37.03
CA SER A 304 -38.22 6.30 -38.04
C SER A 304 -38.53 4.82 -37.87
N VAL A 305 -39.20 4.42 -36.77
CA VAL A 305 -39.52 3.02 -36.49
C VAL A 305 -40.73 2.61 -37.32
N VAL A 306 -40.52 1.77 -38.33
CA VAL A 306 -41.61 1.27 -39.20
C VAL A 306 -42.34 0.09 -38.57
N GLN A 307 -41.70 -0.64 -37.66
CA GLN A 307 -42.31 -1.75 -36.95
C GLN A 307 -41.67 -1.94 -35.58
N ILE A 308 -42.48 -2.25 -34.57
CA ILE A 308 -41.96 -2.77 -33.30
C ILE A 308 -41.70 -4.26 -33.52
N ASN A 309 -40.43 -4.63 -33.60
CA ASN A 309 -39.95 -6.01 -33.73
C ASN A 309 -38.97 -6.31 -32.59
N GLY A 310 -38.59 -7.58 -32.42
CA GLY A 310 -37.56 -7.93 -31.45
C GLY A 310 -38.04 -8.20 -30.04
N PHE A 311 -39.34 -8.32 -29.78
CA PHE A 311 -39.88 -8.75 -28.47
C PHE A 311 -40.49 -10.15 -28.54
N ASN A 312 -39.89 -10.97 -29.40
CA ASN A 312 -40.46 -12.20 -29.91
C ASN A 312 -40.78 -13.26 -28.84
N ASN A 313 -40.07 -13.25 -27.70
CA ASN A 313 -40.30 -14.17 -26.59
C ASN A 313 -41.02 -13.50 -25.41
N LEU A 314 -41.45 -12.23 -25.55
CA LEU A 314 -42.12 -11.50 -24.47
C LEU A 314 -43.51 -12.09 -24.28
N THR A 315 -43.74 -12.71 -23.13
CA THR A 315 -44.98 -13.45 -22.84
C THR A 315 -45.93 -12.67 -21.94
N SER A 316 -45.42 -11.82 -21.06
CA SER A 316 -46.24 -11.04 -20.14
C SER A 316 -45.62 -9.69 -19.81
N ILE A 317 -46.48 -8.71 -19.59
CA ILE A 317 -46.13 -7.40 -19.05
C ILE A 317 -47.05 -7.16 -17.86
N SER A 318 -46.50 -7.10 -16.64
CA SER A 318 -47.32 -7.04 -15.42
C SER A 318 -48.03 -5.68 -15.26
N GLY A 319 -47.47 -4.61 -15.83
CA GLY A 319 -48.13 -3.30 -15.87
C GLY A 319 -48.59 -2.85 -17.26
N SER A 320 -48.44 -1.56 -17.58
CA SER A 320 -49.13 -0.96 -18.73
C SER A 320 -48.30 -0.96 -20.02
N VAL A 321 -48.95 -1.09 -21.17
CA VAL A 321 -48.37 -0.94 -22.51
C VAL A 321 -48.87 0.35 -23.15
N GLN A 322 -47.97 1.29 -23.45
CA GLN A 322 -48.28 2.56 -24.09
C GLN A 322 -47.47 2.74 -25.36
N ILE A 323 -48.15 2.84 -26.50
CA ILE A 323 -47.53 3.02 -27.82
C ILE A 323 -48.18 4.23 -28.50
N PHE A 324 -47.47 5.34 -28.63
CA PHE A 324 -48.07 6.55 -29.19
C PHE A 324 -47.12 7.47 -29.95
N GLY A 325 -47.64 8.28 -30.87
CA GLY A 325 -46.85 9.30 -31.58
C GLY A 325 -45.74 8.75 -32.48
N ASN A 326 -45.78 7.46 -32.85
CA ASN A 326 -44.80 6.88 -33.77
C ASN A 326 -45.31 7.03 -35.21
N GLU A 327 -44.91 8.11 -35.87
CA GLU A 327 -45.48 8.53 -37.17
C GLU A 327 -45.31 7.49 -38.29
N ALA A 328 -44.16 6.79 -38.35
CA ALA A 328 -43.87 5.79 -39.38
C ALA A 328 -44.27 4.35 -39.02
N LEU A 329 -44.77 4.10 -37.81
CA LEU A 329 -45.05 2.76 -37.32
C LEU A 329 -46.21 2.13 -38.08
N GLU A 330 -45.97 1.03 -38.81
CA GLU A 330 -46.97 0.33 -39.64
C GLU A 330 -47.59 -0.89 -38.96
N ASN A 331 -46.85 -1.57 -38.07
CA ASN A 331 -47.29 -2.76 -37.31
C ASN A 331 -46.48 -2.97 -36.01
N ILE A 332 -46.97 -3.86 -35.13
CA ILE A 332 -46.38 -4.18 -33.82
C ILE A 332 -46.03 -5.67 -33.68
N SER A 333 -45.57 -6.28 -34.78
CA SER A 333 -45.39 -7.73 -34.93
C SER A 333 -44.44 -8.40 -33.92
N GLY A 334 -43.62 -7.62 -33.21
CA GLY A 334 -42.73 -8.12 -32.16
C GLY A 334 -43.46 -8.75 -30.97
N PHE A 335 -44.74 -8.43 -30.74
CA PHE A 335 -45.48 -8.93 -29.58
C PHE A 335 -46.17 -10.28 -29.76
N TYR A 336 -45.87 -11.03 -30.83
CA TYR A 336 -46.67 -12.23 -31.19
C TYR A 336 -46.75 -13.33 -30.11
N SER A 337 -45.85 -13.34 -29.12
CA SER A 337 -45.88 -14.27 -27.98
C SER A 337 -46.54 -13.70 -26.72
N LEU A 338 -46.99 -12.44 -26.75
CA LEU A 338 -47.54 -11.74 -25.60
C LEU A 338 -48.94 -12.27 -25.29
N LEU A 339 -49.08 -12.87 -24.10
CA LEU A 339 -50.32 -13.49 -23.61
C LEU A 339 -51.13 -12.56 -22.71
N SER A 340 -50.46 -11.75 -21.87
CA SER A 340 -51.14 -10.92 -20.88
C SER A 340 -50.51 -9.55 -20.65
N ILE A 341 -51.36 -8.55 -20.46
CA ILE A 341 -50.98 -7.21 -19.98
C ILE A 341 -51.75 -6.94 -18.69
N GLY A 342 -51.09 -6.91 -17.53
CA GLY A 342 -51.77 -6.70 -16.25
C GLY A 342 -52.29 -5.26 -16.06
N GLY A 343 -51.72 -4.29 -16.79
CA GLY A 343 -52.13 -2.89 -16.77
C GLY A 343 -52.93 -2.45 -18.01
N ILE A 344 -52.86 -1.16 -18.32
CA ILE A 344 -53.61 -0.54 -19.41
C ILE A 344 -52.92 -0.82 -20.75
N LEU A 345 -53.69 -1.22 -21.76
CA LEU A 345 -53.23 -1.21 -23.16
C LEU A 345 -53.66 0.11 -23.83
N SER A 346 -52.69 0.88 -24.30
CA SER A 346 -52.92 2.21 -24.89
C SER A 346 -52.12 2.36 -26.18
N ILE A 347 -52.78 2.22 -27.33
CA ILE A 347 -52.19 2.37 -28.67
C ILE A 347 -52.83 3.59 -29.34
N ASN A 348 -52.14 4.72 -29.33
CA ASN A 348 -52.76 6.00 -29.69
C ASN A 348 -51.94 6.84 -30.67
N ASN A 349 -52.58 7.52 -31.62
CA ASN A 349 -51.93 8.51 -32.50
C ASN A 349 -50.68 7.98 -33.24
N ASN A 350 -50.70 6.73 -33.71
CA ASN A 350 -49.68 6.18 -34.60
C ASN A 350 -50.19 6.28 -36.05
N GLU A 351 -49.83 7.34 -36.76
CA GLU A 351 -50.49 7.75 -38.01
C GLU A 351 -50.39 6.72 -39.14
N SER A 352 -49.26 6.00 -39.23
CA SER A 352 -49.04 4.97 -40.27
C SER A 352 -49.47 3.56 -39.85
N LEU A 353 -49.98 3.36 -38.62
CA LEU A 353 -50.26 2.03 -38.10
C LEU A 353 -51.43 1.42 -38.87
N THR A 354 -51.19 0.34 -39.60
CA THR A 354 -52.19 -0.28 -40.49
C THR A 354 -52.87 -1.50 -39.88
N THR A 355 -52.18 -2.18 -38.97
CA THR A 355 -52.64 -3.41 -38.33
C THR A 355 -52.12 -3.52 -36.89
N LEU A 356 -52.87 -4.22 -36.05
CA LEU A 356 -52.44 -4.67 -34.71
C LEU A 356 -51.71 -6.02 -34.74
N THR A 357 -51.28 -6.50 -35.91
CA THR A 357 -50.49 -7.73 -36.05
C THR A 357 -49.34 -7.73 -35.06
N GLY A 358 -49.24 -8.82 -34.29
CA GLY A 358 -48.43 -8.94 -33.08
C GLY A 358 -49.26 -9.21 -31.83
N LEU A 359 -50.56 -8.87 -31.77
CA LEU A 359 -51.39 -9.10 -30.59
C LEU A 359 -52.27 -10.36 -30.67
N GLU A 360 -52.06 -11.23 -31.66
CA GLU A 360 -52.91 -12.40 -31.90
C GLU A 360 -52.95 -13.39 -30.73
N SER A 361 -51.85 -13.48 -29.97
CA SER A 361 -51.76 -14.38 -28.81
C SER A 361 -52.26 -13.74 -27.51
N LEU A 362 -52.69 -12.47 -27.54
CA LEU A 362 -53.10 -11.74 -26.36
C LEU A 362 -54.44 -12.29 -25.85
N GLU A 363 -54.42 -12.87 -24.65
CA GLU A 363 -55.57 -13.49 -24.01
C GLU A 363 -56.21 -12.59 -22.96
N GLN A 364 -55.43 -11.71 -22.32
CA GLN A 364 -55.94 -10.87 -21.22
C GLN A 364 -55.29 -9.48 -21.18
N ILE A 365 -56.10 -8.46 -20.88
CA ILE A 365 -55.63 -7.12 -20.52
C ILE A 365 -56.35 -6.55 -19.30
N GLY A 366 -55.67 -5.68 -18.55
CA GLY A 366 -56.28 -4.78 -17.59
C GLY A 366 -56.54 -5.36 -16.20
N PHE A 367 -57.13 -4.51 -15.36
CA PHE A 367 -57.59 -4.80 -14.00
C PHE A 367 -58.97 -4.14 -13.78
N PRO A 368 -59.72 -4.48 -12.71
CA PRO A 368 -61.04 -3.88 -12.47
C PRO A 368 -60.99 -2.35 -12.45
N ASP A 369 -61.96 -1.71 -13.10
CA ASP A 369 -62.03 -0.24 -13.28
C ASP A 369 -60.90 0.38 -14.14
N SER A 370 -60.13 -0.42 -14.88
CA SER A 370 -59.14 0.09 -15.85
C SER A 370 -59.76 0.48 -17.20
N ASP A 371 -59.21 1.49 -17.86
CA ASP A 371 -59.61 1.92 -19.19
C ASP A 371 -58.45 1.74 -20.19
N SER A 372 -58.64 0.85 -21.16
CA SER A 372 -57.73 0.65 -22.30
C SER A 372 -58.19 1.44 -23.52
N TYR A 373 -57.23 1.81 -24.38
CA TYR A 373 -57.45 2.74 -25.49
C TYR A 373 -56.76 2.27 -26.77
N ILE A 374 -57.52 2.23 -27.86
CA ILE A 374 -56.99 2.14 -29.23
C ILE A 374 -57.59 3.30 -30.00
N VAL A 375 -56.91 4.45 -29.98
CA VAL A 375 -57.52 5.70 -30.46
C VAL A 375 -56.65 6.56 -31.37
N GLY A 376 -57.25 7.18 -32.38
CA GLY A 376 -56.55 8.14 -33.24
C GLY A 376 -55.47 7.53 -34.14
N ASN A 377 -55.52 6.23 -34.42
CA ASN A 377 -54.63 5.57 -35.38
C ASN A 377 -55.26 5.64 -36.78
N TYR A 378 -55.01 6.73 -37.50
CA TYR A 378 -55.75 7.09 -38.71
C TYR A 378 -55.53 6.18 -39.92
N SER A 379 -54.58 5.26 -39.88
CA SER A 379 -54.36 4.26 -40.93
C SER A 379 -54.76 2.84 -40.52
N LEU A 380 -55.30 2.64 -39.31
CA LEU A 380 -55.55 1.32 -38.75
C LEU A 380 -56.80 0.69 -39.38
N LEU A 381 -56.58 -0.30 -40.27
CA LEU A 381 -57.62 -0.96 -41.06
C LEU A 381 -57.88 -2.40 -40.62
N ASP A 382 -56.99 -2.98 -39.80
CA ASP A 382 -57.09 -4.36 -39.34
C ASP A 382 -56.89 -4.44 -37.82
N CYS A 383 -57.99 -4.72 -37.12
CA CYS A 383 -58.02 -4.98 -35.68
C CYS A 383 -58.27 -6.46 -35.38
N SER A 384 -58.19 -7.35 -36.37
CA SER A 384 -58.48 -8.78 -36.15
C SER A 384 -57.49 -9.46 -35.19
N ALA A 385 -56.31 -8.88 -35.00
CA ALA A 385 -55.33 -9.38 -34.04
C ALA A 385 -55.85 -9.39 -32.59
N ILE A 386 -56.81 -8.53 -32.24
CA ILE A 386 -57.41 -8.55 -30.89
C ILE A 386 -58.67 -9.42 -30.80
N CYS A 387 -58.99 -10.22 -31.83
CA CYS A 387 -60.19 -11.06 -31.78
C CYS A 387 -60.13 -12.13 -30.70
N ASN A 388 -58.97 -12.75 -30.46
CA ASN A 388 -58.83 -13.73 -29.38
C ASN A 388 -59.13 -13.10 -28.01
N LEU A 389 -58.62 -11.89 -27.78
CA LEU A 389 -58.91 -11.10 -26.58
C LEU A 389 -60.43 -10.86 -26.41
N LEU A 390 -61.13 -10.52 -27.47
CA LEU A 390 -62.58 -10.25 -27.42
C LEU A 390 -63.43 -11.53 -27.31
N THR A 391 -63.12 -12.57 -28.09
CA THR A 391 -63.89 -13.83 -28.08
C THR A 391 -63.74 -14.61 -26.78
N ASN A 392 -62.63 -14.41 -26.07
CA ASN A 392 -62.36 -15.05 -24.78
C ASN A 392 -62.77 -14.19 -23.58
N ASN A 393 -63.41 -13.03 -23.78
CA ASN A 393 -63.75 -12.09 -22.72
C ASN A 393 -62.53 -11.67 -21.87
N GLY A 394 -61.39 -11.46 -22.53
CA GLY A 394 -60.10 -11.19 -21.90
C GLY A 394 -59.87 -9.75 -21.45
N VAL A 395 -60.80 -8.84 -21.71
CA VAL A 395 -60.71 -7.44 -21.28
C VAL A 395 -61.24 -7.32 -19.85
N ILE A 396 -60.35 -7.09 -18.88
CA ILE A 396 -60.73 -6.72 -17.51
C ILE A 396 -60.79 -5.19 -17.43
N GLY A 397 -62.00 -4.65 -17.27
CA GLY A 397 -62.27 -3.20 -17.32
C GLY A 397 -62.95 -2.80 -18.64
N ASN A 398 -62.59 -1.66 -19.20
CA ASN A 398 -63.16 -1.16 -20.46
C ASN A 398 -62.11 -1.11 -21.59
N LEU A 399 -62.53 -1.45 -22.81
CA LEU A 399 -61.76 -1.21 -24.03
C LEU A 399 -62.43 -0.13 -24.88
N ASN A 400 -61.78 1.03 -24.98
CA ASN A 400 -62.26 2.18 -25.72
C ASN A 400 -61.59 2.25 -27.09
N ILE A 401 -62.37 2.03 -28.15
CA ILE A 401 -61.93 2.15 -29.54
C ILE A 401 -62.68 3.29 -30.20
N TYR A 402 -61.98 4.32 -30.67
CA TYR A 402 -62.56 5.43 -31.43
C TYR A 402 -61.51 6.23 -32.18
N GLY A 403 -61.92 6.98 -33.22
CA GLY A 403 -61.00 7.83 -33.98
C GLY A 403 -60.04 7.07 -34.90
N ASN A 404 -60.31 5.78 -35.17
CA ASN A 404 -59.63 5.00 -36.22
C ASN A 404 -60.57 4.83 -37.44
N PRO A 405 -60.06 4.42 -38.60
CA PRO A 405 -60.84 4.09 -39.80
C PRO A 405 -61.88 2.99 -39.61
N SER A 406 -62.77 2.85 -40.61
CA SER A 406 -63.72 1.73 -40.69
C SER A 406 -62.98 0.38 -40.62
N ALA A 407 -63.63 -0.61 -40.02
CA ALA A 407 -63.11 -1.87 -39.49
C ALA A 407 -62.42 -1.79 -38.11
N CYS A 408 -62.15 -0.58 -37.61
CA CYS A 408 -61.51 -0.34 -36.31
C CYS A 408 -62.09 0.90 -35.60
N SER A 409 -63.24 1.42 -36.03
CA SER A 409 -63.71 2.75 -35.62
C SER A 409 -64.48 2.76 -34.29
N SER A 410 -64.92 1.59 -33.82
CA SER A 410 -65.60 1.40 -32.54
C SER A 410 -65.45 -0.04 -32.06
N LEU A 411 -65.65 -0.27 -30.76
CA LEU A 411 -65.61 -1.63 -30.18
C LEU A 411 -66.60 -2.56 -30.88
N SER A 412 -67.84 -2.11 -31.09
CA SER A 412 -68.90 -2.91 -31.73
C SER A 412 -68.57 -3.31 -33.17
N GLU A 413 -67.86 -2.46 -33.92
CA GLU A 413 -67.43 -2.80 -35.29
C GLU A 413 -66.34 -3.89 -35.28
N VAL A 414 -65.42 -3.84 -34.31
CA VAL A 414 -64.39 -4.87 -34.15
C VAL A 414 -65.00 -6.19 -33.68
N GLU A 415 -65.95 -6.16 -32.73
CA GLU A 415 -66.72 -7.33 -32.30
C GLU A 415 -67.41 -8.03 -33.49
N GLU A 416 -68.03 -7.25 -34.40
CA GLU A 416 -68.66 -7.80 -35.61
C GLU A 416 -67.63 -8.49 -36.53
N ILE A 417 -66.47 -7.88 -36.74
CA ILE A 417 -65.36 -8.45 -37.53
C ILE A 417 -64.87 -9.76 -36.92
N CYS A 418 -64.78 -9.82 -35.59
CA CYS A 418 -64.38 -11.00 -34.86
C CYS A 418 -65.44 -12.11 -34.84
N GLY A 419 -66.61 -11.89 -35.47
CA GLY A 419 -67.70 -12.86 -35.48
C GLY A 419 -68.35 -13.03 -34.11
N VAL A 420 -68.25 -12.01 -33.24
CA VAL A 420 -68.95 -11.97 -31.97
C VAL A 420 -70.43 -11.82 -32.29
N ILE A 421 -71.18 -12.92 -32.23
CA ILE A 421 -72.63 -12.89 -32.43
C ILE A 421 -73.21 -12.00 -31.34
N GLN A 422 -74.07 -11.03 -31.69
CA GLN A 422 -74.93 -10.34 -30.74
C GLN A 422 -75.98 -11.33 -30.24
N VAL A 423 -75.55 -12.21 -29.35
CA VAL A 423 -76.40 -13.09 -28.58
C VAL A 423 -76.74 -12.37 -27.30
N ASN A 424 -78.02 -12.37 -26.95
CA ASN A 424 -78.34 -12.21 -25.54
C ASN A 424 -77.85 -13.49 -24.87
N HIS A 425 -76.77 -13.35 -24.12
CA HIS A 425 -76.24 -14.42 -23.29
C HIS A 425 -77.15 -14.52 -22.08
N LEU A 426 -77.83 -15.66 -21.98
CA LEU A 426 -78.57 -16.04 -20.80
C LEU A 426 -77.75 -17.10 -20.09
N ASP A 427 -77.01 -16.67 -19.08
CA ASP A 427 -76.24 -17.53 -18.20
C ASP A 427 -77.10 -17.77 -16.94
N ILE A 428 -77.55 -19.01 -16.71
CA ILE A 428 -78.44 -19.38 -15.60
C ILE A 428 -77.96 -20.64 -14.87
N CYS A 429 -78.38 -20.82 -13.62
CA CYS A 429 -78.03 -21.97 -12.81
C CYS A 429 -78.98 -23.15 -12.99
N ILE A 430 -78.49 -24.39 -12.82
CA ILE A 430 -79.28 -25.64 -12.92
C ILE A 430 -80.49 -25.67 -11.96
N ASN A 431 -80.46 -24.88 -10.88
CA ASN A 431 -81.52 -24.78 -9.87
C ASN A 431 -82.38 -23.50 -9.99
N ASP A 432 -82.14 -22.67 -11.01
CA ASP A 432 -82.93 -21.46 -11.24
C ASP A 432 -84.37 -21.80 -11.63
N THR A 433 -85.30 -20.92 -11.27
CA THR A 433 -86.71 -21.09 -11.66
C THR A 433 -86.88 -20.91 -13.18
N PRO A 434 -87.82 -21.62 -13.83
CA PRO A 434 -88.02 -21.52 -15.28
C PRO A 434 -88.23 -20.09 -15.79
N LEU A 435 -87.56 -19.73 -16.90
CA LEU A 435 -87.52 -18.38 -17.47
C LEU A 435 -88.17 -18.33 -18.85
N ASP A 436 -88.98 -17.30 -19.11
CA ASP A 436 -89.57 -17.07 -20.43
C ASP A 436 -88.60 -16.33 -21.37
N LEU A 437 -88.08 -17.04 -22.39
CA LEU A 437 -87.11 -16.54 -23.37
C LEU A 437 -87.66 -15.44 -24.28
N PHE A 438 -88.98 -15.31 -24.39
CA PHE A 438 -89.59 -14.22 -25.18
C PHE A 438 -89.26 -12.83 -24.60
N ASN A 439 -89.00 -12.73 -23.30
CA ASN A 439 -88.62 -11.49 -22.64
C ASN A 439 -87.21 -10.99 -23.01
N LEU A 440 -86.40 -11.85 -23.62
CA LEU A 440 -85.03 -11.55 -24.06
C LEU A 440 -84.97 -11.19 -25.56
N LEU A 441 -86.12 -11.14 -26.25
CA LEU A 441 -86.18 -10.72 -27.65
C LEU A 441 -86.45 -9.21 -27.75
N PRO A 442 -85.85 -8.50 -28.72
CA PRO A 442 -86.16 -7.09 -28.93
C PRO A 442 -87.55 -6.92 -29.59
N GLY A 443 -88.45 -6.23 -28.88
CA GLY A 443 -89.81 -5.91 -29.36
C GLY A 443 -90.89 -6.93 -28.96
N GLU A 444 -92.13 -6.70 -29.39
CA GLU A 444 -93.24 -7.64 -29.14
C GLU A 444 -93.11 -8.86 -30.08
N PRO A 445 -92.95 -10.10 -29.56
CA PRO A 445 -92.75 -11.27 -30.38
C PRO A 445 -93.99 -11.57 -31.25
N LEU A 446 -93.80 -11.66 -32.56
CA LEU A 446 -94.87 -12.01 -33.50
C LEU A 446 -95.28 -13.48 -33.30
N LEU A 447 -96.59 -13.74 -33.18
CA LEU A 447 -97.18 -15.07 -32.87
C LEU A 447 -96.88 -16.21 -33.87
N ASN A 448 -96.13 -15.95 -34.94
CA ASN A 448 -95.83 -16.90 -36.01
C ASN A 448 -94.38 -17.44 -35.98
N GLY A 449 -93.57 -17.08 -34.97
CA GLY A 449 -92.20 -17.56 -34.87
C GLY A 449 -92.04 -18.89 -34.12
N THR A 450 -90.88 -19.52 -34.29
CA THR A 450 -90.53 -20.80 -33.65
C THR A 450 -89.11 -20.78 -33.10
N TRP A 451 -88.93 -21.36 -31.91
CA TRP A 451 -87.60 -21.63 -31.34
C TRP A 451 -87.00 -22.90 -31.94
N SER A 452 -85.70 -22.87 -32.21
CA SER A 452 -84.90 -24.02 -32.64
C SER A 452 -83.59 -24.04 -31.85
N PRO A 453 -83.24 -25.12 -31.12
CA PRO A 453 -84.05 -26.32 -30.90
C PRO A 453 -85.35 -26.01 -30.13
N ALA A 454 -86.33 -26.89 -30.23
CA ALA A 454 -87.57 -26.74 -29.47
C ALA A 454 -87.30 -26.98 -27.98
N LEU A 455 -87.77 -26.08 -27.12
CA LEU A 455 -87.74 -26.26 -25.68
C LEU A 455 -88.65 -27.42 -25.28
N SER A 456 -88.19 -28.25 -24.34
CA SER A 456 -88.89 -29.43 -23.84
C SER A 456 -89.96 -29.08 -22.80
N SER A 457 -89.86 -27.90 -22.19
CA SER A 457 -90.71 -27.42 -21.08
C SER A 457 -91.94 -26.58 -21.49
N GLU A 458 -92.42 -26.72 -22.74
CA GLU A 458 -93.49 -25.95 -23.43
C GLU A 458 -92.98 -24.70 -24.20
N SER A 459 -93.85 -24.02 -24.96
CA SER A 459 -93.43 -23.04 -25.99
C SER A 459 -92.83 -21.75 -25.41
N GLY A 460 -91.50 -21.66 -25.34
CA GLY A 460 -90.74 -20.44 -25.06
C GLY A 460 -90.27 -20.25 -23.61
N ILE A 461 -90.67 -21.14 -22.70
CA ILE A 461 -90.12 -21.20 -21.34
C ILE A 461 -88.91 -22.13 -21.35
N LEU A 462 -87.84 -21.73 -20.68
CA LEU A 462 -86.62 -22.50 -20.46
C LEU A 462 -86.56 -22.91 -18.99
N ASP A 463 -86.60 -24.22 -18.73
CA ASP A 463 -86.36 -24.81 -17.41
C ASP A 463 -84.94 -25.39 -17.39
N PRO A 464 -83.98 -24.78 -16.66
CA PRO A 464 -82.60 -25.23 -16.67
C PRO A 464 -82.42 -26.67 -16.17
N ALA A 465 -83.33 -27.22 -15.37
CA ALA A 465 -83.24 -28.61 -14.89
C ALA A 465 -83.64 -29.67 -15.94
N ILE A 466 -84.22 -29.25 -17.07
CA ILE A 466 -84.84 -30.14 -18.07
C ILE A 466 -84.34 -29.84 -19.49
N ASP A 467 -84.23 -28.56 -19.85
CA ASP A 467 -83.81 -28.11 -21.17
C ASP A 467 -82.29 -28.10 -21.31
N SER A 468 -81.78 -28.43 -22.49
CA SER A 468 -80.32 -28.52 -22.72
C SER A 468 -79.70 -27.14 -23.00
N PRO A 469 -78.44 -26.88 -22.60
CA PRO A 469 -77.74 -25.65 -22.96
C PRO A 469 -77.49 -25.60 -24.48
N GLY A 470 -77.35 -24.40 -25.02
CA GLY A 470 -77.07 -24.19 -26.44
C GLY A 470 -77.70 -22.92 -27.00
N LEU A 471 -77.49 -22.70 -28.30
CA LEU A 471 -78.10 -21.59 -29.02
C LEU A 471 -79.57 -21.89 -29.31
N TYR A 472 -80.46 -21.11 -28.71
CA TYR A 472 -81.87 -21.09 -29.04
C TYR A 472 -82.13 -19.97 -30.05
N THR A 473 -82.47 -20.34 -31.28
CA THR A 473 -82.78 -19.40 -32.35
C THR A 473 -84.29 -19.22 -32.48
N TYR A 474 -84.79 -18.02 -32.23
CA TYR A 474 -86.15 -17.64 -32.54
C TYR A 474 -86.22 -17.15 -34.00
N THR A 475 -86.91 -17.91 -34.86
CA THR A 475 -87.10 -17.56 -36.28
C THR A 475 -88.54 -17.12 -36.52
N PHE A 476 -88.75 -15.96 -37.13
CA PHE A 476 -90.08 -15.47 -37.50
C PHE A 476 -90.05 -14.71 -38.82
N ILE A 477 -91.23 -14.58 -39.45
CA ILE A 477 -91.39 -13.84 -40.71
C ILE A 477 -92.00 -12.49 -40.37
N ASN A 478 -91.29 -11.41 -40.71
CA ASN A 478 -91.74 -10.04 -40.50
C ASN A 478 -92.88 -9.65 -41.47
N SER A 479 -93.45 -8.46 -41.29
CA SER A 479 -94.56 -7.95 -42.12
C SER A 479 -94.22 -7.77 -43.61
N ASP A 480 -92.93 -7.72 -43.95
CA ASP A 480 -92.41 -7.56 -45.31
C ASP A 480 -92.08 -8.90 -45.99
N GLY A 481 -92.26 -10.02 -45.29
CA GLY A 481 -92.05 -11.38 -45.81
C GLY A 481 -90.60 -11.89 -45.67
N GLU A 482 -89.75 -11.18 -44.95
CA GLU A 482 -88.36 -11.58 -44.68
C GLU A 482 -88.28 -12.44 -43.41
N SER A 483 -87.44 -13.48 -43.46
CA SER A 483 -87.16 -14.34 -42.30
C SER A 483 -86.08 -13.67 -41.45
N LEU A 484 -86.45 -13.29 -40.22
CA LEU A 484 -85.52 -12.74 -39.23
C LEU A 484 -85.24 -13.79 -38.15
N GLN A 485 -84.04 -13.73 -37.58
CA GLN A 485 -83.58 -14.64 -36.52
C GLN A 485 -82.98 -13.85 -35.36
N TYR A 486 -83.35 -14.23 -34.14
CA TYR A 486 -82.70 -13.77 -32.92
C TYR A 486 -82.16 -14.98 -32.16
N GLY A 487 -80.94 -14.89 -31.67
CA GLY A 487 -80.31 -15.94 -30.87
C GLY A 487 -80.32 -15.57 -29.40
N VAL A 488 -80.70 -16.53 -28.56
CA VAL A 488 -80.38 -16.52 -27.13
C VAL A 488 -79.41 -17.67 -26.90
N MET A 489 -78.18 -17.36 -26.51
CA MET A 489 -77.22 -18.39 -26.13
C MET A 489 -77.48 -18.72 -24.68
N VAL A 490 -78.04 -19.90 -24.45
CA VAL A 490 -78.35 -20.39 -23.11
C VAL A 490 -77.18 -21.22 -22.64
N LYS A 491 -76.57 -20.79 -21.55
CA LYS A 491 -75.60 -21.57 -20.81
C LYS A 491 -76.23 -21.91 -19.47
N ILE A 492 -76.34 -23.22 -19.21
CA ILE A 492 -76.85 -23.74 -17.95
C ILE A 492 -75.63 -24.24 -17.20
N ASN A 493 -75.42 -23.64 -16.04
CA ASN A 493 -74.29 -23.95 -15.19
C ASN A 493 -74.72 -24.94 -14.11
N GLU A 494 -73.92 -25.99 -13.91
CA GLU A 494 -74.01 -26.81 -12.72
C GLU A 494 -73.57 -25.99 -11.50
N ILE A 495 -74.03 -26.40 -10.31
CA ILE A 495 -73.60 -25.76 -9.06
C ILE A 495 -72.09 -25.98 -8.92
N PRO A 496 -71.28 -24.91 -8.78
CA PRO A 496 -69.84 -25.03 -8.59
C PRO A 496 -69.49 -25.91 -7.39
N ASN A 497 -68.49 -26.76 -7.56
CA ASN A 497 -67.89 -27.55 -6.49
C ASN A 497 -66.39 -27.29 -6.41
N ALA A 498 -65.97 -26.49 -5.44
CA ALA A 498 -64.57 -26.18 -5.16
C ALA A 498 -63.88 -27.25 -4.29
N GLY A 499 -64.60 -28.28 -3.81
CA GLY A 499 -64.06 -29.37 -3.00
C GLY A 499 -64.15 -29.13 -1.49
N GLU A 500 -63.18 -29.66 -0.74
CA GLU A 500 -63.09 -29.51 0.72
C GLU A 500 -61.79 -28.78 1.12
N ASP A 501 -61.85 -27.97 2.19
CA ASP A 501 -60.69 -27.33 2.78
C ASP A 501 -59.63 -28.36 3.22
N ILE A 502 -58.35 -28.05 2.99
CA ILE A 502 -57.22 -28.89 3.42
C ILE A 502 -56.05 -28.04 3.89
N GLU A 503 -55.31 -28.58 4.87
CA GLU A 503 -54.04 -28.01 5.33
C GLU A 503 -52.90 -28.95 4.92
N ILE A 504 -51.87 -28.39 4.29
CA ILE A 504 -50.64 -29.10 3.97
C ILE A 504 -49.43 -28.35 4.50
N GLU A 505 -48.39 -29.12 4.78
CA GLU A 505 -47.17 -28.61 5.38
C GLU A 505 -45.99 -29.10 4.52
N LEU A 506 -45.20 -28.17 3.99
CA LEU A 506 -44.12 -28.43 3.02
C LEU A 506 -42.78 -27.82 3.49
N CYS A 507 -41.69 -28.30 2.92
CA CYS A 507 -40.35 -27.70 3.00
C CYS A 507 -39.99 -27.00 1.69
N PHE A 508 -39.14 -25.97 1.74
CA PHE A 508 -38.72 -25.21 0.54
C PHE A 508 -38.07 -26.07 -0.57
N ASN A 509 -37.55 -27.26 -0.25
CA ASN A 509 -36.98 -28.20 -1.23
C ASN A 509 -37.93 -29.35 -1.61
N ASP A 510 -39.15 -29.36 -1.09
CA ASP A 510 -40.11 -30.40 -1.47
C ASP A 510 -40.43 -30.28 -2.97
N PRO A 511 -40.68 -31.40 -3.65
CA PRO A 511 -41.11 -31.36 -5.03
C PRO A 511 -42.42 -30.60 -5.16
N ALA A 512 -42.64 -29.96 -6.30
CA ALA A 512 -43.85 -29.21 -6.56
C ALA A 512 -45.11 -30.10 -6.41
N VAL A 513 -46.15 -29.57 -5.77
CA VAL A 513 -47.37 -30.27 -5.41
C VAL A 513 -48.55 -29.69 -6.18
N ASP A 514 -49.36 -30.55 -6.79
CA ASP A 514 -50.61 -30.12 -7.42
C ASP A 514 -51.70 -29.92 -6.36
N LEU A 515 -52.01 -28.66 -6.03
CA LEU A 515 -52.98 -28.31 -5.00
C LEU A 515 -54.40 -28.73 -5.38
N LEU A 516 -54.74 -28.74 -6.68
CA LEU A 516 -56.06 -29.13 -7.14
C LEU A 516 -56.34 -30.62 -6.86
N GLY A 517 -55.31 -31.47 -7.01
CA GLY A 517 -55.41 -32.90 -6.72
C GLY A 517 -55.57 -33.24 -5.23
N LEU A 518 -55.44 -32.26 -4.33
CA LEU A 518 -55.58 -32.42 -2.89
C LEU A 518 -56.99 -32.08 -2.37
N LEU A 519 -57.72 -31.24 -3.11
CA LEU A 519 -59.10 -30.89 -2.81
C LEU A 519 -59.97 -32.13 -3.09
N GLY A 520 -60.54 -32.73 -2.04
CA GLY A 520 -61.39 -33.93 -2.16
C GLY A 520 -62.77 -33.63 -2.75
N GLY A 521 -63.50 -34.68 -3.13
CA GLY A 521 -64.79 -34.56 -3.84
C GLY A 521 -64.60 -34.44 -5.35
N ASP A 522 -65.66 -34.61 -6.14
CA ASP A 522 -65.58 -34.44 -7.61
C ASP A 522 -65.41 -32.95 -7.96
N VAL A 523 -64.20 -32.39 -7.72
CA VAL A 523 -63.88 -30.95 -7.86
C VAL A 523 -63.93 -30.51 -9.31
N ASP A 524 -64.55 -29.35 -9.54
CA ASP A 524 -64.57 -28.72 -10.85
C ASP A 524 -63.21 -28.11 -11.17
N SER A 525 -62.57 -28.56 -12.24
CA SER A 525 -61.19 -28.18 -12.58
C SER A 525 -61.03 -26.79 -13.21
N ASN A 526 -62.11 -26.00 -13.33
CA ASN A 526 -62.15 -24.69 -13.98
C ASN A 526 -62.14 -23.51 -13.00
N GLY A 527 -61.91 -23.74 -11.71
CA GLY A 527 -61.69 -22.68 -10.72
C GLY A 527 -60.31 -22.02 -10.84
N TYR A 528 -60.14 -20.91 -10.13
CA TYR A 528 -58.88 -20.16 -10.04
C TYR A 528 -58.42 -20.03 -8.59
N TRP A 529 -57.12 -19.87 -8.40
CA TRP A 529 -56.52 -19.67 -7.09
C TRP A 529 -56.40 -18.18 -6.77
N THR A 530 -56.73 -17.80 -5.53
CA THR A 530 -56.46 -16.48 -4.97
C THR A 530 -55.68 -16.62 -3.65
N PRO A 531 -54.49 -16.02 -3.51
CA PRO A 531 -53.71 -15.39 -4.57
C PRO A 531 -53.33 -16.40 -5.67
N SER A 532 -53.06 -15.92 -6.88
CA SER A 532 -52.58 -16.76 -7.97
C SER A 532 -51.21 -17.36 -7.62
N LEU A 533 -50.98 -18.62 -7.98
CA LEU A 533 -49.66 -19.25 -7.85
C LEU A 533 -48.72 -18.64 -8.90
N SER A 534 -47.54 -18.21 -8.46
CA SER A 534 -46.49 -17.66 -9.31
C SER A 534 -45.82 -18.73 -10.18
N SER A 535 -45.86 -20.00 -9.76
CA SER A 535 -45.28 -21.11 -10.54
C SER A 535 -46.19 -21.69 -11.64
N GLY A 536 -47.43 -21.23 -11.73
CA GLY A 536 -48.39 -21.67 -12.76
C GLY A 536 -49.79 -21.90 -12.23
N THR A 537 -50.54 -22.81 -12.84
CA THR A 537 -51.99 -22.98 -12.60
C THR A 537 -52.33 -23.53 -11.21
N SER A 538 -52.16 -24.83 -10.98
CA SER A 538 -52.49 -25.51 -9.71
C SER A 538 -51.28 -26.11 -9.00
N ILE A 539 -50.10 -25.95 -9.58
CA ILE A 539 -48.86 -26.45 -9.00
C ILE A 539 -48.37 -25.41 -7.99
N PHE A 540 -48.22 -25.83 -6.74
CA PHE A 540 -47.47 -25.09 -5.74
C PHE A 540 -46.03 -25.60 -5.74
N ASN A 541 -45.12 -24.76 -6.18
CA ASN A 541 -43.69 -24.97 -6.08
C ASN A 541 -43.15 -24.20 -4.87
N PRO A 542 -42.70 -24.89 -3.80
CA PRO A 542 -42.15 -24.27 -2.59
C PRO A 542 -41.00 -23.27 -2.80
N SER A 543 -40.31 -23.32 -3.94
CA SER A 543 -39.22 -22.40 -4.29
C SER A 543 -39.65 -21.14 -5.04
N VAL A 544 -40.93 -21.05 -5.43
CA VAL A 544 -41.48 -19.97 -6.27
C VAL A 544 -42.71 -19.34 -5.63
N ASP A 545 -43.55 -20.15 -4.99
CA ASP A 545 -44.83 -19.72 -4.40
C ASP A 545 -44.70 -19.41 -2.91
N SER A 546 -45.37 -18.34 -2.45
CA SER A 546 -45.34 -17.91 -1.04
C SER A 546 -46.29 -18.74 -0.16
N SER A 547 -45.88 -19.12 1.05
CA SER A 547 -46.80 -19.78 1.99
C SER A 547 -48.01 -18.94 2.34
N GLY A 548 -49.15 -19.57 2.61
CA GLY A 548 -50.36 -18.89 3.01
C GLY A 548 -51.61 -19.68 2.70
N GLU A 549 -52.75 -19.00 2.83
CA GLU A 549 -54.04 -19.53 2.42
C GLU A 549 -54.24 -19.27 0.93
N TYR A 550 -54.48 -20.35 0.19
CA TYR A 550 -54.81 -20.34 -1.22
C TYR A 550 -56.28 -20.73 -1.38
N LEU A 551 -57.10 -19.79 -1.81
CA LEU A 551 -58.51 -20.02 -2.02
C LEU A 551 -58.72 -20.48 -3.45
N TYR A 552 -59.14 -21.74 -3.62
CA TYR A 552 -59.63 -22.24 -4.90
C TYR A 552 -61.08 -21.83 -5.05
N THR A 553 -61.31 -20.83 -5.91
CA THR A 553 -62.65 -20.32 -6.19
C THR A 553 -63.11 -20.89 -7.52
N VAL A 554 -64.13 -21.75 -7.47
CA VAL A 554 -64.87 -22.13 -8.67
C VAL A 554 -65.97 -21.10 -8.83
N TYR A 555 -65.69 -20.10 -9.66
CA TYR A 555 -66.63 -19.04 -9.94
C TYR A 555 -67.62 -19.48 -11.02
N ASN A 556 -68.89 -19.25 -10.75
CA ASN A 556 -69.91 -19.26 -11.77
C ASN A 556 -70.77 -18.02 -11.67
N GLU A 557 -70.83 -17.28 -12.78
CA GLU A 557 -71.53 -15.99 -12.87
C GLU A 557 -73.02 -16.08 -12.51
N SER A 558 -73.63 -17.24 -12.75
CA SER A 558 -75.07 -17.46 -12.55
C SER A 558 -75.40 -18.22 -11.27
N CYS A 559 -74.57 -19.21 -10.89
CA CYS A 559 -74.79 -20.05 -9.71
C CYS A 559 -74.15 -19.51 -8.42
N GLY A 560 -73.38 -18.42 -8.49
CA GLY A 560 -72.52 -17.96 -7.41
C GLY A 560 -71.18 -18.67 -7.40
N ASN A 561 -70.36 -18.41 -6.38
CA ASN A 561 -69.08 -19.07 -6.21
C ASN A 561 -69.14 -20.16 -5.13
N ASP A 562 -68.39 -21.23 -5.35
CA ASP A 562 -67.96 -22.13 -4.29
C ASP A 562 -66.47 -21.92 -4.04
N VAL A 563 -66.04 -22.02 -2.79
CA VAL A 563 -64.67 -21.70 -2.38
C VAL A 563 -64.19 -22.74 -1.39
N SER A 564 -63.04 -23.33 -1.69
CA SER A 564 -62.26 -24.16 -0.78
C SER A 564 -60.91 -23.54 -0.52
N THR A 565 -60.39 -23.76 0.68
CA THR A 565 -59.14 -23.20 1.13
C THR A 565 -58.08 -24.29 1.24
N VAL A 566 -56.95 -24.11 0.56
CA VAL A 566 -55.72 -24.85 0.83
C VAL A 566 -54.81 -23.97 1.67
N THR A 567 -54.62 -24.37 2.93
CA THR A 567 -53.64 -23.70 3.79
C THR A 567 -52.28 -24.36 3.61
N VAL A 568 -51.32 -23.62 3.08
CA VAL A 568 -49.94 -24.10 2.89
C VAL A 568 -49.04 -23.49 3.95
N LEU A 569 -48.54 -24.32 4.86
CA LEU A 569 -47.51 -23.96 5.82
C LEU A 569 -46.15 -24.37 5.26
N LEU A 570 -45.31 -23.39 4.94
CA LEU A 570 -43.97 -23.64 4.43
C LEU A 570 -42.93 -23.49 5.53
N TYR A 571 -42.14 -24.53 5.72
CA TYR A 571 -41.07 -24.55 6.70
C TYR A 571 -39.73 -24.32 6.00
N ASN A 572 -38.96 -23.36 6.53
CA ASN A 572 -37.61 -23.08 6.06
C ASN A 572 -36.72 -24.34 6.19
N LEU A 573 -35.82 -24.52 5.23
CA LEU A 573 -34.73 -25.47 5.39
C LEU A 573 -33.84 -24.99 6.53
N PRO A 574 -33.38 -25.88 7.42
CA PRO A 574 -32.37 -25.51 8.40
C PRO A 574 -31.13 -25.00 7.67
N ASN A 575 -30.61 -23.85 8.09
CA ASN A 575 -29.40 -23.26 7.50
C ASN A 575 -28.28 -23.22 8.54
N ALA A 576 -27.29 -24.11 8.41
CA ALA A 576 -26.10 -24.05 9.27
C ALA A 576 -25.05 -23.01 8.81
N GLY A 577 -25.27 -22.36 7.66
CA GLY A 577 -24.30 -21.46 7.04
C GLY A 577 -23.11 -22.19 6.43
N GLN A 578 -22.10 -21.42 6.02
CA GLN A 578 -20.78 -21.93 5.63
C GLN A 578 -19.75 -21.56 6.69
N GLY A 579 -19.10 -22.57 7.28
CA GLY A 579 -18.03 -22.35 8.24
C GLY A 579 -16.75 -21.94 7.56
N THR A 580 -16.10 -20.92 8.11
CA THR A 580 -14.75 -20.52 7.72
C THR A 580 -13.76 -21.08 8.73
N ASP A 581 -12.78 -21.85 8.23
CA ASP A 581 -11.71 -22.39 9.06
C ASP A 581 -10.91 -21.27 9.74
N LEU A 582 -10.53 -21.48 11.00
CA LEU A 582 -9.85 -20.49 11.84
C LEU A 582 -8.46 -20.97 12.21
N GLU A 583 -7.48 -20.10 12.00
CA GLU A 583 -6.12 -20.26 12.51
C GLU A 583 -5.85 -19.09 13.47
N ILE A 584 -5.74 -19.39 14.76
CA ILE A 584 -5.73 -18.40 15.85
C ILE A 584 -4.58 -18.68 16.82
N CYS A 585 -4.26 -17.70 17.66
CA CYS A 585 -3.18 -17.81 18.63
C CYS A 585 -3.67 -18.25 20.00
N ILE A 586 -2.81 -18.90 20.76
CA ILE A 586 -3.14 -19.41 22.11
C ILE A 586 -3.57 -18.30 23.10
N ASN A 587 -3.23 -17.04 22.82
CA ASN A 587 -3.59 -15.86 23.61
C ASN A 587 -4.73 -15.03 23.00
N GLU A 588 -5.37 -15.50 21.92
CA GLU A 588 -6.52 -14.80 21.34
C GLU A 588 -7.65 -14.69 22.36
N ASP A 589 -8.35 -13.55 22.31
CA ASP A 589 -9.54 -13.34 23.10
C ASP A 589 -10.63 -14.36 22.71
N PRO A 590 -11.55 -14.74 23.63
CA PRO A 590 -12.61 -15.69 23.31
C PRO A 590 -13.45 -15.23 22.10
N LEU A 591 -13.57 -16.11 21.12
CA LEU A 591 -14.25 -15.85 19.84
C LEU A 591 -15.63 -16.51 19.85
N ASP A 592 -16.66 -15.84 19.33
CA ASP A 592 -17.92 -16.51 19.04
C ASP A 592 -17.83 -17.19 17.68
N LEU A 593 -17.78 -18.52 17.66
CA LEU A 593 -17.72 -19.31 16.43
C LEU A 593 -18.92 -19.09 15.51
N PHE A 594 -20.06 -18.61 16.05
CA PHE A 594 -21.23 -18.29 15.26
C PHE A 594 -20.98 -17.09 14.31
N ASP A 595 -20.11 -16.15 14.69
CA ASP A 595 -19.75 -14.99 13.86
C ASP A 595 -18.95 -15.38 12.61
N PHE A 596 -18.41 -16.61 12.58
CA PHE A 596 -17.62 -17.16 11.48
C PHE A 596 -18.42 -18.14 10.60
N LEU A 597 -19.75 -18.09 10.72
CA LEU A 597 -20.68 -18.80 9.87
C LEU A 597 -21.30 -17.82 8.88
N GLU A 598 -20.90 -17.92 7.61
CA GLU A 598 -21.43 -17.08 6.54
C GLU A 598 -22.77 -17.61 6.00
N GLY A 599 -23.49 -16.80 5.21
CA GLY A 599 -24.70 -17.26 4.51
C GLY A 599 -25.99 -17.24 5.34
N SER A 600 -26.08 -16.38 6.35
CA SER A 600 -27.26 -16.21 7.24
C SER A 600 -27.67 -17.50 7.99
N PRO A 601 -26.77 -18.08 8.79
CA PRO A 601 -27.05 -19.28 9.59
C PRO A 601 -28.18 -19.04 10.60
N ASP A 602 -28.98 -20.09 10.83
CA ASP A 602 -30.01 -20.12 11.86
C ASP A 602 -29.39 -20.08 13.25
N THR A 603 -29.91 -19.23 14.14
CA THR A 603 -29.34 -18.95 15.48
C THR A 603 -29.66 -20.00 16.56
N TYR A 604 -30.49 -21.00 16.25
CA TYR A 604 -30.98 -22.01 17.21
C TYR A 604 -30.28 -23.38 17.09
N GLY A 605 -29.18 -23.48 16.36
CA GLY A 605 -28.36 -24.68 16.24
C GLY A 605 -27.47 -24.93 17.46
N PHE A 606 -26.68 -26.00 17.40
CA PHE A 606 -25.77 -26.41 18.47
C PHE A 606 -24.43 -26.88 17.91
N TRP A 607 -23.37 -26.72 18.71
CA TRP A 607 -22.00 -27.13 18.38
C TRP A 607 -21.68 -28.53 18.87
N THR A 608 -20.98 -29.30 18.05
CA THR A 608 -20.40 -30.61 18.40
C THR A 608 -18.92 -30.63 18.03
N PRO A 609 -17.99 -30.89 18.98
CA PRO A 609 -18.23 -31.07 20.42
C PRO A 609 -18.76 -29.79 21.09
N ILE A 610 -19.38 -29.95 22.26
CA ILE A 610 -19.86 -28.80 23.04
C ILE A 610 -18.66 -28.02 23.55
N LEU A 611 -18.66 -26.71 23.30
CA LEU A 611 -17.67 -25.78 23.81
C LEU A 611 -17.83 -25.67 25.33
N SER A 612 -16.72 -25.85 26.05
CA SER A 612 -16.70 -25.77 27.51
C SER A 612 -16.82 -24.33 28.02
N SER A 613 -16.50 -23.35 27.17
CA SER A 613 -16.56 -21.92 27.49
C SER A 613 -17.95 -21.28 27.35
N GLY A 614 -18.92 -21.96 26.74
CA GLY A 614 -20.31 -21.48 26.62
C GLY A 614 -20.93 -21.71 25.25
N ASN A 615 -22.12 -21.17 25.02
CA ASN A 615 -22.83 -21.30 23.74
C ASN A 615 -22.05 -20.55 22.66
N SER A 616 -21.41 -21.29 21.75
CA SER A 616 -20.66 -20.81 20.58
C SER A 616 -19.32 -20.11 20.86
N ILE A 617 -18.98 -19.80 22.12
CA ILE A 617 -17.69 -19.19 22.45
C ILE A 617 -16.56 -20.22 22.47
N PHE A 618 -15.56 -20.05 21.61
CA PHE A 618 -14.27 -20.74 21.67
C PHE A 618 -13.24 -19.89 22.40
N ASN A 619 -12.72 -20.41 23.50
CA ASN A 619 -11.59 -19.81 24.21
C ASN A 619 -10.37 -20.75 24.12
N PRO A 620 -9.26 -20.35 23.47
CA PRO A 620 -8.07 -21.19 23.32
C PRO A 620 -7.48 -21.70 24.65
N SER A 621 -7.74 -21.01 25.77
CA SER A 621 -7.25 -21.41 27.10
C SER A 621 -8.09 -22.49 27.79
N VAL A 622 -9.28 -22.79 27.26
CA VAL A 622 -10.27 -23.70 27.89
C VAL A 622 -10.72 -24.79 26.90
N ASP A 623 -10.97 -24.43 25.66
CA ASP A 623 -11.45 -25.31 24.60
C ASP A 623 -10.28 -25.90 23.80
N LEU A 624 -10.40 -27.18 23.42
CA LEU A 624 -9.35 -27.85 22.64
C LEU A 624 -9.48 -27.51 21.15
N PRO A 625 -8.37 -27.29 20.42
CA PRO A 625 -8.41 -27.12 18.97
C PRO A 625 -8.93 -28.38 18.28
N GLY A 626 -9.51 -28.21 17.10
CA GLY A 626 -10.11 -29.29 16.32
C GLY A 626 -11.31 -28.82 15.50
N THR A 627 -12.02 -29.79 14.92
CA THR A 627 -13.22 -29.54 14.13
C THR A 627 -14.44 -29.37 15.01
N TYR A 628 -15.09 -28.22 14.90
CA TYR A 628 -16.37 -27.92 15.54
C TYR A 628 -17.46 -27.91 14.47
N VAL A 629 -18.50 -28.71 14.68
CA VAL A 629 -19.62 -28.83 13.74
C VAL A 629 -20.81 -28.09 14.31
N TYR A 630 -21.27 -27.05 13.62
CA TYR A 630 -22.54 -26.39 13.91
C TYR A 630 -23.66 -27.13 13.22
N SER A 631 -24.66 -27.60 13.96
CA SER A 631 -25.79 -28.36 13.44
C SER A 631 -27.11 -27.69 13.78
N VAL A 632 -27.96 -27.54 12.77
CA VAL A 632 -29.32 -27.02 12.89
C VAL A 632 -30.28 -28.13 12.49
N ASN A 633 -31.17 -28.50 13.41
CA ASN A 633 -32.17 -29.53 13.17
C ASN A 633 -33.54 -28.89 13.03
N SER A 634 -34.24 -29.23 11.96
CA SER A 634 -35.67 -28.99 11.81
C SER A 634 -36.41 -30.29 12.14
N GLU A 635 -37.49 -30.20 12.93
CA GLU A 635 -38.33 -31.38 13.22
C GLU A 635 -38.97 -31.97 11.95
N ARG A 636 -39.08 -31.14 10.89
CA ARG A 636 -39.73 -31.50 9.62
C ARG A 636 -38.74 -31.60 8.44
N CYS A 637 -37.92 -30.57 8.22
CA CYS A 637 -37.14 -30.39 6.99
C CYS A 637 -35.71 -30.95 7.06
N GLY A 638 -35.48 -31.93 7.94
CA GLY A 638 -34.18 -32.57 8.12
C GLY A 638 -33.21 -31.71 8.92
N SER A 639 -31.92 -31.86 8.65
CA SER A 639 -30.84 -31.17 9.36
C SER A 639 -29.82 -30.60 8.39
N SER A 640 -29.25 -29.44 8.74
CA SER A 640 -28.11 -28.85 8.06
C SER A 640 -26.95 -28.73 9.03
N SER A 641 -25.74 -28.94 8.54
CA SER A 641 -24.53 -28.84 9.36
C SER A 641 -23.37 -28.28 8.56
N THR A 642 -22.51 -27.54 9.24
CA THR A 642 -21.27 -27.01 8.68
C THR A 642 -20.15 -27.16 9.70
N GLU A 643 -18.90 -27.19 9.23
CA GLU A 643 -17.74 -27.42 10.08
C GLU A 643 -16.81 -26.20 10.06
N ILE A 644 -16.22 -25.90 11.21
CA ILE A 644 -15.09 -24.99 11.37
C ILE A 644 -13.93 -25.81 11.93
N ASN A 645 -12.82 -25.88 11.20
CA ASN A 645 -11.58 -26.41 11.74
C ASN A 645 -10.83 -25.28 12.43
N ILE A 646 -10.57 -25.45 13.73
CA ILE A 646 -9.81 -24.50 14.53
C ILE A 646 -8.42 -25.05 14.77
N THR A 647 -7.42 -24.35 14.25
CA THR A 647 -6.01 -24.56 14.57
C THR A 647 -5.56 -23.46 15.53
N VAL A 648 -5.03 -23.86 16.69
CA VAL A 648 -4.48 -22.93 17.67
C VAL A 648 -2.95 -23.05 17.62
N ASN A 649 -2.28 -21.95 17.29
CA ASN A 649 -0.83 -21.86 17.24
C ASN A 649 -0.27 -21.31 18.55
N ASP A 650 0.84 -21.88 19.00
CA ASP A 650 1.61 -21.35 20.12
C ASP A 650 2.26 -20.00 19.75
N LEU A 651 2.50 -19.16 20.76
CA LEU A 651 3.21 -17.90 20.56
C LEU A 651 4.65 -18.15 20.08
N PRO A 652 5.16 -17.38 19.10
CA PRO A 652 6.57 -17.42 18.77
C PRO A 652 7.39 -17.01 19.99
N TYR A 653 8.51 -17.70 20.21
CA TYR A 653 9.41 -17.45 21.32
C TYR A 653 10.86 -17.36 20.82
N ALA A 654 11.39 -16.14 20.74
CA ALA A 654 12.73 -15.85 20.26
C ALA A 654 13.82 -15.99 21.32
N GLY A 655 13.43 -16.27 22.56
CA GLY A 655 14.34 -16.52 23.68
C GLY A 655 14.39 -15.38 24.68
N GLU A 656 15.47 -15.32 25.44
CA GLU A 656 15.84 -14.16 26.26
C GLU A 656 17.10 -13.51 25.68
N ASP A 657 17.21 -12.18 25.86
CA ASP A 657 18.37 -11.41 25.44
C ASP A 657 19.68 -11.99 26.00
N GLY A 658 20.69 -12.08 25.13
CA GLY A 658 22.03 -12.52 25.44
C GLY A 658 23.05 -11.40 25.32
N GLU A 659 24.18 -11.56 26.00
CA GLU A 659 25.35 -10.70 25.81
C GLU A 659 26.61 -11.58 25.79
N ILE A 660 27.50 -11.31 24.85
CA ILE A 660 28.80 -11.96 24.79
C ILE A 660 29.90 -10.97 24.43
N ALA A 661 31.04 -11.13 25.10
CA ALA A 661 32.25 -10.38 24.82
C ALA A 661 33.33 -11.35 24.33
N LEU A 662 33.90 -11.07 23.16
CA LEU A 662 34.84 -11.94 22.46
C LEU A 662 36.16 -11.21 22.20
N CYS A 663 37.26 -11.95 22.15
CA CYS A 663 38.51 -11.40 21.62
C CYS A 663 38.44 -11.38 20.09
N SER A 664 39.00 -10.35 19.44
CA SER A 664 38.93 -10.18 17.98
C SER A 664 39.63 -11.29 17.18
N ASN A 665 40.37 -12.19 17.83
CA ASN A 665 41.02 -13.37 17.25
C ASN A 665 40.43 -14.70 17.74
N SER A 666 39.28 -14.68 18.42
CA SER A 666 38.61 -15.90 18.90
C SER A 666 37.99 -16.71 17.75
N GLU A 667 37.78 -18.01 18.01
CA GLU A 667 37.10 -18.91 17.06
C GLU A 667 35.62 -18.52 16.87
N PRO A 668 35.01 -18.79 15.71
CA PRO A 668 33.60 -18.48 15.46
C PRO A 668 32.66 -19.16 16.46
N ILE A 669 31.59 -18.47 16.86
CA ILE A 669 30.60 -18.95 17.84
C ILE A 669 29.18 -18.86 17.29
N ASP A 670 28.32 -19.80 17.66
CA ASP A 670 26.89 -19.74 17.31
C ASP A 670 26.14 -18.81 18.27
N LEU A 671 25.61 -17.70 17.76
CA LEU A 671 24.83 -16.74 18.54
C LEU A 671 23.51 -17.32 19.04
N PHE A 672 22.97 -18.38 18.40
CA PHE A 672 21.74 -19.03 18.85
C PHE A 672 21.92 -19.70 20.22
N GLU A 673 23.12 -20.20 20.52
CA GLU A 673 23.47 -20.80 21.82
C GLU A 673 23.64 -19.76 22.94
N ILE A 674 23.65 -18.46 22.60
CA ILE A 674 23.77 -17.36 23.55
C ILE A 674 22.41 -16.89 24.07
N LEU A 675 21.33 -17.18 23.33
CA LEU A 675 19.97 -16.85 23.71
C LEU A 675 19.49 -17.72 24.88
N GLY A 676 18.77 -17.10 25.82
CA GLY A 676 18.18 -17.81 26.96
C GLY A 676 16.83 -18.47 26.66
N GLY A 677 16.38 -19.37 27.53
CA GLY A 677 14.98 -19.80 27.60
C GLY A 677 14.51 -20.89 26.63
N ASN A 678 15.39 -21.51 25.81
CA ASN A 678 15.04 -22.46 24.74
C ASN A 678 14.18 -21.83 23.61
N PRO A 679 14.76 -20.88 22.85
CA PRO A 679 14.08 -20.24 21.72
C PRO A 679 13.65 -21.26 20.64
N ASN A 680 12.61 -20.91 19.88
CA ASN A 680 12.22 -21.70 18.72
C ASN A 680 13.31 -21.63 17.63
N ALA A 681 13.69 -22.77 17.06
CA ALA A 681 14.84 -22.88 16.15
C ALA A 681 14.57 -22.39 14.71
N ASN A 682 13.35 -21.94 14.39
CA ASN A 682 12.91 -21.54 13.06
C ASN A 682 13.03 -20.02 12.78
N GLY A 683 13.64 -19.25 13.68
CA GLY A 683 13.91 -17.83 13.48
C GLY A 683 15.14 -17.52 12.62
N TYR A 684 15.33 -16.23 12.33
CA TYR A 684 16.47 -15.69 11.55
C TYR A 684 17.13 -14.50 12.25
N TRP A 685 18.35 -14.16 11.82
CA TRP A 685 19.14 -13.09 12.41
C TRP A 685 19.08 -11.79 11.61
N PHE A 686 18.99 -10.65 12.28
CA PHE A 686 19.07 -9.30 11.70
C PHE A 686 20.00 -8.38 12.52
N PRO A 687 20.98 -7.71 11.92
CA PRO A 687 21.40 -7.84 10.52
C PRO A 687 21.95 -9.25 10.22
N ASN A 688 21.87 -9.67 8.95
CA ASN A 688 22.43 -10.96 8.52
C ASN A 688 23.94 -11.01 8.81
N LEU A 689 24.42 -12.13 9.36
CA LEU A 689 25.85 -12.37 9.54
C LEU A 689 26.49 -12.68 8.18
N ILE A 690 27.69 -12.15 7.94
CA ILE A 690 28.45 -12.32 6.69
C ILE A 690 29.04 -13.73 6.63
N SER A 691 29.30 -14.34 7.78
CA SER A 691 29.91 -15.66 7.91
C SER A 691 28.91 -16.84 7.81
N GLY A 692 27.60 -16.64 8.01
CA GLY A 692 26.58 -17.70 7.91
C GLY A 692 25.26 -17.40 8.62
N THR A 693 24.45 -18.44 8.89
CA THR A 693 23.10 -18.31 9.48
C THR A 693 23.11 -17.69 10.88
N SER A 694 23.75 -18.36 11.85
CA SER A 694 23.77 -17.96 13.26
C SER A 694 25.19 -17.87 13.84
N VAL A 695 26.20 -18.21 13.05
CA VAL A 695 27.60 -18.22 13.49
C VAL A 695 28.19 -16.83 13.33
N PHE A 696 28.72 -16.25 14.40
CA PHE A 696 29.49 -15.01 14.41
C PHE A 696 30.99 -15.31 14.38
N ASP A 697 31.69 -14.79 13.37
CA ASP A 697 33.14 -14.86 13.21
C ASP A 697 33.76 -13.47 13.49
N PRO A 698 34.49 -13.28 14.60
CA PRO A 698 35.12 -12.01 14.98
C PRO A 698 36.07 -11.41 13.93
N GLN A 699 36.53 -12.20 12.95
CA GLN A 699 37.41 -11.75 11.88
C GLN A 699 36.65 -11.26 10.64
N ARG A 700 35.35 -11.54 10.54
CA ARG A 700 34.52 -11.26 9.35
C ARG A 700 33.28 -10.43 9.64
N ASP A 701 32.69 -10.63 10.82
CA ASP A 701 31.46 -9.97 11.23
C ASP A 701 31.76 -8.76 12.12
N THR A 702 30.94 -7.72 12.00
CA THR A 702 31.10 -6.49 12.78
C THR A 702 30.39 -6.60 14.12
N ALA A 703 31.10 -6.31 15.22
CA ALA A 703 30.50 -6.24 16.55
C ALA A 703 29.28 -5.29 16.59
N GLY A 704 28.26 -5.65 17.37
CA GLY A 704 27.02 -4.90 17.42
C GLY A 704 25.88 -5.71 18.06
N VAL A 705 24.66 -5.20 17.92
CA VAL A 705 23.45 -5.88 18.36
C VAL A 705 22.90 -6.70 17.22
N TYR A 706 22.77 -8.00 17.43
CA TYR A 706 22.13 -8.94 16.51
C TYR A 706 20.77 -9.35 17.07
N LYS A 707 19.72 -9.24 16.27
CA LYS A 707 18.36 -9.65 16.64
C LYS A 707 18.06 -11.02 16.09
N TYR A 708 17.58 -11.94 16.91
CA TYR A 708 16.96 -13.18 16.49
C TYR A 708 15.44 -12.99 16.48
N VAL A 709 14.83 -13.16 15.32
CA VAL A 709 13.40 -12.92 15.10
C VAL A 709 12.74 -14.25 14.77
N VAL A 710 11.69 -14.60 15.52
CA VAL A 710 10.82 -15.74 15.24
C VAL A 710 9.47 -15.19 14.79
N ASP A 711 9.17 -15.36 13.50
CA ASP A 711 7.91 -14.95 12.92
C ASP A 711 6.88 -16.09 12.95
N SER A 712 5.65 -15.75 13.31
CA SER A 712 4.46 -16.56 13.10
C SER A 712 3.50 -15.79 12.18
N ALA A 713 3.02 -16.43 11.12
CA ALA A 713 2.09 -15.80 10.18
C ALA A 713 0.79 -15.36 10.88
N THR A 714 0.41 -16.05 11.94
CA THR A 714 -0.82 -15.81 12.72
C THR A 714 -0.56 -15.07 14.02
N CYS A 715 0.55 -15.35 14.72
CA CYS A 715 0.79 -14.86 16.09
C CYS A 715 1.77 -13.72 16.22
N GLY A 716 2.01 -13.00 15.13
CA GLY A 716 2.99 -11.92 15.07
C GLY A 716 4.41 -12.45 15.19
N SER A 717 5.30 -11.63 15.74
CA SER A 717 6.71 -11.98 15.89
C SER A 717 7.19 -11.72 17.30
N ASP A 718 8.14 -12.54 17.73
CA ASP A 718 8.94 -12.29 18.94
C ASP A 718 10.39 -12.04 18.52
N GLU A 719 11.07 -11.15 19.24
CA GLU A 719 12.48 -10.84 18.99
C GLU A 719 13.30 -10.86 20.28
N SER A 720 14.51 -11.40 20.18
CA SER A 720 15.52 -11.32 21.23
C SER A 720 16.83 -10.82 20.64
N THR A 721 17.68 -10.23 21.46
CA THR A 721 18.91 -9.58 21.02
C THR A 721 20.13 -10.25 21.64
N VAL A 722 21.20 -10.34 20.85
CA VAL A 722 22.53 -10.68 21.34
C VAL A 722 23.43 -9.48 21.10
N LEU A 723 23.88 -8.86 22.19
CA LEU A 723 24.91 -7.83 22.14
C LEU A 723 26.29 -8.50 22.06
N VAL A 724 26.99 -8.27 20.94
CA VAL A 724 28.36 -8.75 20.73
C VAL A 724 29.33 -7.58 20.88
N THR A 725 30.26 -7.70 21.83
CA THR A 725 31.37 -6.74 21.99
C THR A 725 32.71 -7.41 21.69
N LEU A 726 33.61 -6.68 21.03
CA LEU A 726 34.95 -7.16 20.69
C LEU A 726 36.04 -6.42 21.47
N GLU A 727 36.90 -7.18 22.15
CA GLU A 727 38.17 -6.69 22.70
C GLU A 727 39.30 -7.01 21.71
N HIS A 728 40.21 -6.07 21.51
CA HIS A 728 41.42 -6.30 20.71
C HIS A 728 42.52 -6.90 21.59
N PRO A 729 43.32 -7.86 21.08
CA PRO A 729 44.45 -8.39 21.83
C PRO A 729 45.39 -7.27 22.31
N PRO A 730 45.80 -7.27 23.59
CA PRO A 730 46.76 -6.30 24.10
C PRO A 730 48.10 -6.42 23.35
N ASN A 731 48.82 -5.32 23.22
CA ASN A 731 50.11 -5.24 22.54
C ASN A 731 51.21 -4.80 23.50
N ALA A 732 52.05 -5.74 23.95
CA ALA A 732 53.21 -5.42 24.78
C ALA A 732 54.42 -4.89 23.99
N GLY A 733 54.31 -4.74 22.67
CA GLY A 733 55.38 -4.30 21.78
C GLY A 733 56.43 -5.37 21.50
N VAL A 734 57.53 -4.97 20.86
CA VAL A 734 58.63 -5.85 20.49
C VAL A 734 59.85 -5.54 21.34
N GLY A 735 60.37 -6.59 21.98
CA GLY A 735 61.55 -6.55 22.84
C GLY A 735 62.85 -6.24 22.11
N THR A 736 63.88 -5.87 22.87
CA THR A 736 65.22 -5.58 22.33
C THR A 736 66.33 -5.91 23.33
N GLU A 737 67.58 -5.89 22.87
CA GLU A 737 68.77 -6.05 23.69
C GLU A 737 69.61 -4.78 23.65
N ILE A 738 70.05 -4.30 24.82
CA ILE A 738 70.87 -3.09 24.94
C ILE A 738 72.05 -3.29 25.91
N GLU A 739 73.11 -2.52 25.67
CA GLU A 739 74.31 -2.46 26.51
C GLU A 739 74.53 -1.01 26.96
N VAL A 740 74.67 -0.78 28.27
CA VAL A 740 74.75 0.56 28.89
C VAL A 740 75.93 0.68 29.85
N CYS A 741 76.60 1.83 29.88
CA CYS A 741 77.71 2.04 30.81
C CYS A 741 77.21 2.36 32.22
N ILE A 742 77.94 1.92 33.26
CA ILE A 742 77.64 2.23 34.68
C ILE A 742 77.61 3.74 34.98
N THR A 743 78.25 4.55 34.13
CA THR A 743 78.33 6.01 34.24
C THR A 743 77.22 6.75 33.49
N GLU A 744 76.41 6.06 32.67
CA GLU A 744 75.36 6.69 31.87
C GLU A 744 74.17 7.20 32.71
N ASN A 745 73.40 8.10 32.10
CA ASN A 745 72.18 8.62 32.67
C ASN A 745 71.07 7.55 32.61
N PRO A 746 70.04 7.62 33.50
CA PRO A 746 68.91 6.71 33.45
C PRO A 746 68.18 6.75 32.10
N ILE A 747 67.75 5.58 31.61
CA ILE A 747 67.06 5.40 30.32
C ILE A 747 65.62 4.93 30.54
N ASN A 748 64.71 5.29 29.63
CA ASN A 748 63.31 4.84 29.67
C ASN A 748 63.17 3.53 28.86
N LEU A 749 62.89 2.41 29.52
CA LEU A 749 62.71 1.11 28.90
C LEU A 749 61.49 1.04 27.97
N PHE A 750 60.42 1.81 28.25
CA PHE A 750 59.23 1.81 27.40
C PHE A 750 59.53 2.40 26.01
N GLU A 751 60.41 3.40 25.92
CA GLU A 751 60.83 4.00 24.64
C GLU A 751 61.67 3.07 23.77
N LEU A 752 62.15 1.94 24.33
CA LEU A 752 62.95 0.95 23.62
C LEU A 752 62.12 -0.20 23.04
N LEU A 753 60.84 -0.29 23.40
CA LEU A 753 59.91 -1.27 22.84
C LEU A 753 59.47 -0.85 21.43
N GLY A 754 59.61 -1.75 20.46
CA GLY A 754 59.09 -1.55 19.11
C GLY A 754 57.59 -1.87 19.00
N GLY A 755 56.99 -1.60 17.84
CA GLY A 755 55.66 -2.17 17.51
C GLY A 755 54.44 -1.49 18.14
N MET A 756 54.56 -0.24 18.60
CA MET A 756 53.47 0.53 19.23
C MET A 756 52.85 -0.18 20.46
N PRO A 757 53.62 -0.40 21.53
CA PRO A 757 53.12 -1.02 22.75
C PRO A 757 52.02 -0.17 23.41
N ASP A 758 51.04 -0.83 24.01
CA ASP A 758 50.03 -0.21 24.85
C ASP A 758 50.67 0.38 26.11
N THR A 759 50.16 1.51 26.59
CA THR A 759 50.83 2.30 27.65
C THR A 759 50.50 1.87 29.08
N ASP A 760 49.53 0.98 29.26
CA ASP A 760 48.98 0.56 30.56
C ASP A 760 49.60 -0.72 31.13
N GLY A 761 50.61 -1.28 30.46
CA GLY A 761 51.37 -2.41 30.96
C GLY A 761 52.34 -2.06 32.10
N TYR A 762 52.89 -3.10 32.73
CA TYR A 762 53.84 -3.00 33.85
C TYR A 762 55.11 -3.82 33.60
N TRP A 763 56.22 -3.41 34.24
CA TRP A 763 57.51 -4.09 34.16
C TRP A 763 57.70 -5.11 35.28
N SER A 764 58.26 -6.28 34.97
CA SER A 764 58.72 -7.27 35.93
C SER A 764 60.12 -7.78 35.55
N PRO A 765 61.12 -7.74 36.44
CA PRO A 765 61.05 -7.28 37.83
C PRO A 765 60.83 -5.76 37.94
N ASN A 766 60.33 -5.32 39.08
CA ASN A 766 60.16 -3.89 39.35
C ASN A 766 61.52 -3.18 39.35
N LEU A 767 61.60 -2.06 38.63
CA LEU A 767 62.76 -1.18 38.63
C LEU A 767 62.81 -0.39 39.94
N ALA A 768 63.96 -0.37 40.60
CA ALA A 768 64.19 0.36 41.83
C ALA A 768 64.25 1.88 41.59
N SER A 769 64.61 2.31 40.39
CA SER A 769 64.75 3.74 40.05
C SER A 769 63.46 4.42 39.58
N GLY A 770 62.34 3.70 39.47
CA GLY A 770 61.02 4.24 39.12
C GLY A 770 60.30 3.42 38.04
N THR A 771 59.10 3.85 37.65
CA THR A 771 58.33 3.15 36.60
C THR A 771 58.97 3.37 35.23
N SER A 772 59.26 2.27 34.53
CA SER A 772 59.85 2.26 33.18
C SER A 772 61.23 2.90 33.04
N VAL A 773 61.87 3.37 34.12
CA VAL A 773 63.21 3.96 34.07
C VAL A 773 64.22 2.95 34.60
N PHE A 774 65.27 2.69 33.83
CA PHE A 774 66.43 1.90 34.23
C PHE A 774 67.62 2.82 34.48
N ASN A 775 68.17 2.78 35.70
CA ASN A 775 69.37 3.47 36.10
C ASN A 775 70.48 2.43 36.33
N PRO A 776 71.55 2.41 35.52
CA PRO A 776 72.64 1.44 35.65
C PRO A 776 73.30 1.38 37.04
N LYS A 777 73.20 2.45 37.85
CA LYS A 777 73.76 2.51 39.21
C LYS A 777 72.83 1.93 40.30
N LEU A 778 71.54 1.79 40.01
CA LEU A 778 70.52 1.41 40.99
C LEU A 778 69.83 0.09 40.62
N ASP A 779 69.62 -0.15 39.33
CA ASP A 779 68.93 -1.32 38.81
C ASP A 779 69.94 -2.39 38.38
N SER A 780 69.58 -3.66 38.63
CA SER A 780 70.44 -4.79 38.25
C SER A 780 70.29 -5.09 36.76
N GLN A 781 71.40 -5.39 36.08
CA GLN A 781 71.34 -5.92 34.71
C GLN A 781 70.51 -7.22 34.66
N GLY A 782 69.90 -7.52 33.52
CA GLY A 782 69.04 -8.70 33.37
C GLY A 782 67.89 -8.49 32.39
N GLU A 783 66.91 -9.39 32.46
CA GLU A 783 65.71 -9.39 31.63
C GLU A 783 64.57 -8.66 32.35
N TYR A 784 63.93 -7.74 31.64
CA TYR A 784 62.79 -6.96 32.09
C TYR A 784 61.61 -7.22 31.15
N ASN A 785 60.52 -7.75 31.68
CA ASN A 785 59.30 -8.08 30.92
C ASN A 785 58.25 -6.98 31.09
N TYR A 786 57.82 -6.39 29.98
CA TYR A 786 56.65 -5.52 29.91
C TYR A 786 55.40 -6.37 29.65
N THR A 787 54.44 -6.33 30.56
CA THR A 787 53.21 -7.14 30.52
C THR A 787 52.00 -6.24 30.38
N VAL A 788 51.16 -6.49 29.38
CA VAL A 788 49.87 -5.81 29.16
C VAL A 788 48.76 -6.86 29.31
N THR A 789 47.92 -6.70 30.32
CA THR A 789 46.86 -7.66 30.67
C THR A 789 45.60 -7.41 29.83
N GLY A 790 45.18 -8.40 29.04
CA GLY A 790 43.86 -8.42 28.42
C GLY A 790 42.80 -8.87 29.43
N SER A 791 41.55 -8.40 29.27
CA SER A 791 40.46 -8.79 30.16
C SER A 791 39.78 -10.09 29.71
N ILE A 792 39.44 -10.17 28.43
CA ILE A 792 38.89 -11.33 27.70
C ILE A 792 39.97 -11.92 26.78
N CYS A 793 40.76 -11.06 26.14
CA CYS A 793 41.92 -11.44 25.34
C CYS A 793 43.10 -11.94 26.21
N GLU A 794 43.94 -12.81 25.64
CA GLU A 794 45.15 -13.28 26.32
C GLU A 794 46.13 -12.14 26.61
N THR A 795 46.88 -12.26 27.72
CA THR A 795 47.89 -11.27 28.13
C THR A 795 49.09 -11.26 27.18
N ALA A 796 49.55 -10.08 26.80
CA ALA A 796 50.75 -9.90 25.98
C ALA A 796 51.97 -9.59 26.84
N VAL A 797 53.13 -10.14 26.46
CA VAL A 797 54.41 -9.94 27.15
C VAL A 797 55.52 -9.66 26.14
N SER A 798 56.37 -8.68 26.44
CA SER A 798 57.57 -8.35 25.66
C SER A 798 58.77 -8.17 26.58
N GLN A 799 59.98 -8.54 26.13
CA GLN A 799 61.17 -8.59 26.98
C GLN A 799 62.28 -7.65 26.50
N ILE A 800 62.87 -6.88 27.41
CA ILE A 800 64.13 -6.16 27.17
C ILE A 800 65.25 -6.81 27.98
N THR A 801 66.37 -7.09 27.32
CA THR A 801 67.58 -7.61 27.96
C THR A 801 68.63 -6.49 28.08
N ILE A 802 69.15 -6.27 29.29
CA ILE A 802 70.10 -5.19 29.58
C ILE A 802 71.41 -5.77 30.13
N SER A 803 72.55 -5.33 29.57
CA SER A 803 73.90 -5.59 30.07
C SER A 803 74.59 -4.28 30.52
N VAL A 804 75.29 -4.29 31.66
CA VAL A 804 75.97 -3.09 32.20
C VAL A 804 77.50 -3.21 32.13
N ILE A 805 78.17 -2.25 31.48
CA ILE A 805 79.65 -2.18 31.38
C ILE A 805 80.23 -1.29 32.48
N ASN A 806 81.26 -1.77 33.20
CA ASN A 806 81.97 -1.01 34.23
C ASN A 806 83.09 -0.11 33.67
N SER A 807 83.31 1.05 34.29
CA SER A 807 84.44 1.94 33.98
C SER A 807 85.69 1.57 34.77
N SER A 808 86.84 1.43 34.09
CA SER A 808 88.16 1.22 34.72
C SER A 808 88.93 2.55 34.85
N GLU A 809 89.56 2.82 35.99
CA GLU A 809 90.42 4.01 36.17
C GLU A 809 91.81 3.81 35.53
N ILE A 810 92.27 4.80 34.75
CA ILE A 810 93.62 4.81 34.14
C ILE A 810 94.59 5.51 35.10
N SER A 811 95.39 4.75 35.86
CA SER A 811 96.24 5.32 36.92
C SER A 811 97.76 5.28 36.67
N ASN A 812 98.23 4.57 35.63
CA ASN A 812 99.67 4.35 35.37
C ASN A 812 100.09 4.93 33.99
N TYR A 813 100.71 6.12 34.00
CA TYR A 813 101.14 6.82 32.79
C TYR A 813 102.38 7.70 33.00
N GLU A 814 103.09 8.01 31.91
CA GLU A 814 104.23 8.93 31.86
C GLU A 814 103.97 10.08 30.89
N ILE A 815 104.36 11.31 31.26
CA ILE A 815 104.21 12.51 30.43
C ILE A 815 105.59 13.05 30.07
N SER A 816 105.83 13.28 28.79
CA SER A 816 107.03 13.92 28.27
C SER A 816 106.69 15.22 27.55
N VAL A 817 107.29 16.34 27.97
CA VAL A 817 107.08 17.67 27.39
C VAL A 817 108.37 18.21 26.79
N THR A 818 108.29 18.76 25.58
CA THR A 818 109.39 19.51 24.92
C THR A 818 109.00 20.99 24.84
N GLU A 819 109.84 21.87 25.40
CA GLU A 819 109.56 23.30 25.59
C GLU A 819 110.71 24.19 25.10
N PHE A 820 110.45 25.49 24.90
CA PHE A 820 111.41 26.47 24.32
C PHE A 820 112.00 26.03 22.98
N SER A 821 111.21 25.31 22.17
CA SER A 821 111.61 24.71 20.90
C SER A 821 110.86 25.39 19.74
N ASN A 822 111.36 25.22 18.51
CA ASN A 822 110.56 25.57 17.32
C ASN A 822 109.37 24.64 17.11
N ASN A 823 109.35 23.49 17.79
CA ASN A 823 108.26 22.52 17.77
C ASN A 823 108.11 21.98 19.19
N ASN A 824 107.30 22.65 20.01
CA ASN A 824 106.95 22.13 21.33
C ASN A 824 105.97 20.96 21.17
N SER A 825 106.09 19.97 22.05
CA SER A 825 105.27 18.75 21.96
C SER A 825 104.95 18.17 23.33
N ILE A 826 103.76 17.55 23.45
CA ILE A 826 103.33 16.76 24.59
C ILE A 826 103.18 15.31 24.14
N GLU A 827 103.74 14.36 24.89
CA GLU A 827 103.58 12.93 24.68
C GLU A 827 103.09 12.28 25.98
N VAL A 828 102.00 11.49 25.91
CA VAL A 828 101.41 10.79 27.05
C VAL A 828 101.48 9.29 26.80
N ASN A 829 102.30 8.57 27.56
CA ASN A 829 102.45 7.12 27.45
C ASN A 829 101.62 6.43 28.55
N ILE A 830 100.63 5.63 28.19
CA ILE A 830 99.89 4.79 29.14
C ILE A 830 100.60 3.44 29.29
N ASN A 831 100.96 3.08 30.52
CA ASN A 831 101.66 1.84 30.83
C ASN A 831 100.66 0.68 31.04
N SER A 832 99.92 0.34 29.98
CA SER A 832 98.94 -0.76 29.98
C SER A 832 98.98 -1.53 28.65
N ASN A 833 98.54 -2.80 28.68
CA ASN A 833 98.40 -3.65 27.49
C ASN A 833 97.09 -3.38 26.71
N SER A 834 96.22 -2.54 27.25
CA SER A 834 94.99 -2.11 26.58
C SER A 834 95.28 -1.10 25.48
N ASP A 835 94.35 -1.02 24.53
CA ASP A 835 94.38 -0.03 23.47
C ASP A 835 93.71 1.28 23.90
N PHE A 836 94.39 2.40 23.68
CA PHE A 836 93.90 3.74 24.03
C PHE A 836 93.83 4.69 22.83
N GLU A 837 92.98 5.70 22.96
CA GLU A 837 92.93 6.88 22.10
C GLU A 837 93.17 8.14 22.92
N TYR A 838 93.74 9.15 22.27
CA TYR A 838 94.20 10.40 22.88
C TYR A 838 93.53 11.58 22.18
N SER A 839 93.24 12.65 22.91
CA SER A 839 92.69 13.88 22.35
C SER A 839 93.24 15.11 23.07
N ILE A 840 93.40 16.23 22.37
CA ILE A 840 93.80 17.53 22.93
C ILE A 840 92.62 18.49 23.11
N ASP A 841 91.46 18.15 22.54
CA ASP A 841 90.24 18.96 22.56
C ASP A 841 89.03 18.23 23.18
N GLY A 842 89.16 16.93 23.45
CA GLY A 842 88.09 16.06 23.99
C GLY A 842 87.10 15.57 22.94
N ILE A 843 87.25 15.95 21.67
CA ILE A 843 86.31 15.69 20.58
C ILE A 843 86.98 14.86 19.48
N SER A 844 88.17 15.27 19.07
CA SER A 844 88.96 14.65 18.01
C SER A 844 89.94 13.67 18.62
N TRP A 845 89.67 12.38 18.43
CA TRP A 845 90.47 11.29 18.99
C TRP A 845 91.48 10.74 17.98
N GLN A 846 92.70 10.50 18.45
CA GLN A 846 93.79 9.93 17.66
C GLN A 846 94.45 8.77 18.40
N ARG A 847 94.93 7.78 17.65
CA ARG A 847 95.74 6.67 18.19
C ARG A 847 97.16 7.10 18.56
N ASN A 848 97.65 8.18 17.96
CA ASN A 848 98.96 8.72 18.27
C ASN A 848 98.94 9.42 19.62
N ASN A 849 99.90 9.10 20.47
CA ASN A 849 99.96 9.59 21.84
C ASN A 849 100.76 10.88 22.00
N ARG A 850 101.17 11.49 20.88
CA ARG A 850 101.98 12.70 20.82
C ARG A 850 101.32 13.81 20.02
N PHE A 851 101.36 15.01 20.57
CA PHE A 851 100.88 16.26 19.98
C PHE A 851 102.07 17.20 19.71
N PHE A 852 102.15 17.78 18.52
CA PHE A 852 103.27 18.60 18.04
C PHE A 852 102.85 20.04 17.70
N ASN A 853 103.83 20.92 17.47
CA ASN A 853 103.70 22.33 17.08
C ASN A 853 102.84 23.14 18.05
N LEU A 854 102.95 22.83 19.34
CA LEU A 854 102.18 23.50 20.37
C LEU A 854 102.80 24.87 20.70
N SER A 855 101.96 25.89 20.82
CA SER A 855 102.39 27.20 21.33
C SER A 855 102.56 27.14 22.85
N GLY A 856 103.36 28.05 23.42
CA GLY A 856 103.40 28.17 24.88
C GLY A 856 102.02 28.50 25.45
N GLY A 857 101.59 27.78 26.50
CA GLY A 857 100.22 27.84 27.01
C GLY A 857 99.84 26.62 27.86
N TYR A 858 98.53 26.43 28.09
CA TYR A 858 97.97 25.33 28.86
C TYR A 858 97.13 24.42 27.95
N TYR A 859 97.31 23.12 28.07
CA TYR A 859 96.57 22.09 27.32
C TYR A 859 95.95 21.08 28.27
N THR A 860 94.80 20.50 27.89
CA THR A 860 94.22 19.33 28.56
C THR A 860 94.27 18.16 27.59
N ILE A 861 94.97 17.08 27.96
CA ILE A 861 95.02 15.85 27.18
C ILE A 861 94.03 14.84 27.76
N TYR A 862 93.16 14.31 26.92
CA TYR A 862 92.18 13.28 27.24
C TYR A 862 92.68 11.92 26.75
N VAL A 863 92.49 10.87 27.54
CA VAL A 863 92.84 9.49 27.17
C VAL A 863 91.69 8.55 27.52
N ARG A 864 91.28 7.69 26.59
CA ARG A 864 90.22 6.69 26.81
C ARG A 864 90.61 5.32 26.27
N GLU A 865 90.11 4.26 26.89
CA GLU A 865 90.25 2.87 26.43
C GLU A 865 89.19 2.57 25.35
N LEU A 866 89.51 1.79 24.30
CA LEU A 866 88.53 1.56 23.21
C LEU A 866 87.30 0.74 23.60
N ASN A 867 87.46 -0.19 24.54
CA ASN A 867 86.38 -1.09 24.98
C ASN A 867 85.91 -0.78 26.41
N GLY A 868 86.31 0.38 26.94
CA GLY A 868 85.96 0.84 28.28
C GLY A 868 85.23 2.18 28.21
N CYS A 869 84.53 2.53 29.29
CA CYS A 869 83.74 3.76 29.36
C CYS A 869 84.36 4.88 30.23
N GLY A 870 85.63 4.73 30.65
CA GLY A 870 86.38 5.72 31.43
C GLY A 870 87.25 6.66 30.57
N VAL A 871 87.33 7.94 30.94
CA VAL A 871 88.21 8.96 30.32
C VAL A 871 89.12 9.58 31.39
N LEU A 872 90.43 9.62 31.12
CA LEU A 872 91.45 10.30 31.91
C LEU A 872 91.71 11.70 31.35
N GLU A 873 91.70 12.74 32.20
CA GLU A 873 91.97 14.13 31.81
C GLU A 873 93.27 14.66 32.47
N LEU A 874 94.19 15.19 31.67
CA LEU A 874 95.53 15.61 32.09
C LEU A 874 95.82 17.07 31.72
N PRO A 875 95.82 18.02 32.67
CA PRO A 875 96.24 19.40 32.42
C PRO A 875 97.77 19.53 32.38
N ILE A 876 98.33 20.05 31.27
CA ILE A 876 99.77 20.12 30.99
C ILE A 876 100.15 21.53 30.49
N PRO A 877 101.04 22.26 31.18
CA PRO A 877 101.59 23.54 30.70
C PRO A 877 102.77 23.33 29.73
N ILE A 878 102.96 24.27 28.80
CA ILE A 878 104.14 24.36 27.92
C ILE A 878 104.76 25.75 28.03
N LEU A 879 105.99 25.81 28.51
CA LEU A 879 106.78 27.04 28.58
C LEU A 879 107.33 27.46 27.21
N ASP A 880 107.05 28.70 26.83
CA ASP A 880 107.65 29.33 25.64
C ASP A 880 107.64 30.87 25.73
N TYR A 881 108.12 31.55 24.68
CA TYR A 881 108.17 33.01 24.62
C TYR A 881 107.86 33.55 23.22
N PRO A 882 107.27 34.76 23.10
CA PRO A 882 107.10 35.42 21.81
C PRO A 882 108.45 35.78 21.19
N LYS A 883 108.65 35.43 19.92
CA LYS A 883 109.90 35.77 19.19
C LYS A 883 110.00 37.26 18.82
N TYR A 884 108.87 37.96 18.82
CA TYR A 884 108.78 39.40 18.62
C TYR A 884 107.54 39.94 19.33
N PHE A 885 107.50 41.25 19.54
CA PHE A 885 106.32 41.96 20.02
C PHE A 885 106.25 43.37 19.44
N THR A 886 105.05 43.96 19.39
CA THR A 886 104.72 45.22 18.72
C THR A 886 103.94 46.13 19.67
N PRO A 887 104.61 46.90 20.54
CA PRO A 887 103.95 47.78 21.50
C PRO A 887 103.36 49.02 20.82
N ASN A 888 102.22 48.86 20.15
CA ASN A 888 101.51 49.88 19.36
C ASN A 888 100.15 50.28 19.97
N GLY A 889 99.68 49.57 20.99
CA GLY A 889 98.45 49.82 21.72
C GLY A 889 97.20 49.25 21.06
N ASP A 890 97.32 48.25 20.16
CA ASP A 890 96.18 47.59 19.50
C ASP A 890 95.60 46.39 20.28
N GLY A 891 96.20 46.04 21.42
CA GLY A 891 95.84 44.91 22.27
C GLY A 891 96.52 43.60 21.88
N PHE A 892 97.29 43.54 20.80
CA PHE A 892 97.95 42.33 20.29
C PHE A 892 99.48 42.47 20.30
N ASN A 893 100.16 41.56 21.01
CA ASN A 893 101.63 41.59 21.17
C ASN A 893 102.16 42.93 21.71
N ASP A 894 101.36 43.66 22.48
CA ASP A 894 101.77 44.95 23.05
C ASP A 894 102.81 44.81 24.17
N CYS A 895 102.90 43.61 24.71
CA CYS A 895 103.71 43.29 25.85
C CYS A 895 104.44 41.97 25.62
N TRP A 896 105.69 41.89 26.06
CA TRP A 896 106.50 40.68 26.00
C TRP A 896 106.61 40.01 27.37
N SER A 897 106.25 38.73 27.46
CA SER A 897 106.34 37.88 28.66
C SER A 897 106.55 36.41 28.27
N LEU A 898 106.75 35.52 29.25
CA LEU A 898 106.76 34.07 29.01
C LEU A 898 105.33 33.51 29.06
N SER A 899 105.04 32.50 28.24
CA SER A 899 103.76 31.77 28.24
C SER A 899 103.89 30.41 28.94
N GLY A 900 102.78 29.88 29.47
CA GLY A 900 102.72 28.56 30.09
C GLY A 900 103.44 28.43 31.43
N ILE A 901 103.60 29.54 32.15
CA ILE A 901 104.19 29.54 33.50
C ILE A 901 103.18 28.95 34.47
N SER A 902 103.49 27.79 35.05
CA SER A 902 102.68 27.14 36.09
C SER A 902 103.51 26.88 37.34
N ASN A 903 103.03 27.39 38.49
CA ASN A 903 103.48 27.05 39.85
C ASN A 903 105.01 27.10 40.12
N GLN A 904 105.77 27.90 39.38
CA GLN A 904 107.20 28.10 39.60
C GLN A 904 107.56 29.58 39.62
N LYS A 905 108.42 29.99 40.57
CA LYS A 905 108.99 31.34 40.53
C LYS A 905 110.07 31.41 39.46
N PHE A 906 110.08 32.53 38.76
CA PHE A 906 111.05 32.81 37.72
C PHE A 906 111.52 34.25 37.83
N LYS A 907 112.64 34.56 37.17
CA LYS A 907 113.10 35.92 36.94
C LYS A 907 113.54 36.04 35.50
N VAL A 908 112.88 36.90 34.73
CA VAL A 908 113.32 37.25 33.38
C VAL A 908 113.97 38.61 33.40
N TYR A 909 115.24 38.64 33.02
CA TYR A 909 115.99 39.86 32.82
C TYR A 909 116.02 40.17 31.33
N ILE A 910 115.67 41.39 30.93
CA ILE A 910 115.68 41.85 29.54
C ILE A 910 116.82 42.85 29.36
N PHE A 911 117.58 42.71 28.28
CA PHE A 911 118.81 43.46 28.01
C PHE A 911 118.80 44.09 26.61
N ASP A 912 119.43 45.26 26.48
CA ASP A 912 119.79 45.81 25.17
C ASP A 912 121.02 45.09 24.54
N ARG A 913 121.35 45.45 23.30
CA ARG A 913 122.49 44.90 22.56
C ARG A 913 123.87 45.15 23.17
N TYR A 914 123.98 46.06 24.15
CA TYR A 914 125.21 46.38 24.86
C TYR A 914 125.27 45.69 26.23
N GLY A 915 124.26 44.89 26.58
CA GLY A 915 124.16 44.16 27.85
C GLY A 915 123.57 44.98 29.00
N LYS A 916 122.99 46.16 28.73
CA LYS A 916 122.32 46.96 29.75
C LYS A 916 120.99 46.31 30.12
N ASN A 917 120.79 46.04 31.41
CA ASN A 917 119.51 45.54 31.93
C ASN A 917 118.45 46.64 31.85
N LEU A 918 117.38 46.36 31.10
CA LEU A 918 116.26 47.27 30.86
C LEU A 918 115.09 46.98 31.79
N LYS A 919 114.77 45.70 32.01
CA LYS A 919 113.57 45.29 32.77
C LYS A 919 113.82 43.95 33.46
N LEU A 920 113.32 43.84 34.68
CA LEU A 920 113.12 42.57 35.39
C LEU A 920 111.62 42.26 35.38
N LEU A 921 111.28 41.04 34.99
CA LEU A 921 109.96 40.44 35.16
C LEU A 921 110.11 39.33 36.20
N ASP A 922 109.43 39.42 37.33
CA ASP A 922 109.48 38.43 38.41
C ASP A 922 108.11 37.97 38.94
N ASP A 923 107.03 38.46 38.32
CA ASP A 923 105.65 37.97 38.45
C ASP A 923 105.13 37.40 37.12
N GLU A 924 104.21 36.43 37.18
CA GLU A 924 103.58 35.81 35.98
C GLU A 924 102.76 36.79 35.14
N ASN A 925 102.28 37.87 35.75
CA ASN A 925 101.56 38.95 35.07
C ASN A 925 102.49 40.07 34.59
N ASP A 926 103.79 39.99 34.90
CA ASP A 926 104.75 40.99 34.43
C ASP A 926 104.97 40.85 32.93
N CYS A 927 104.94 41.98 32.25
CA CYS A 927 105.35 42.08 30.86
C CYS A 927 106.22 43.32 30.63
N TRP A 928 106.93 43.31 29.51
CA TRP A 928 107.67 44.45 29.04
C TRP A 928 107.01 45.06 27.81
N ASP A 929 106.63 46.33 27.92
CA ASP A 929 105.98 47.15 26.90
C ASP A 929 106.98 47.84 25.94
N GLY A 930 108.27 47.50 26.06
CA GLY A 930 109.30 48.12 25.22
C GLY A 930 109.71 49.53 25.65
N THR A 931 109.41 49.93 26.89
CA THR A 931 109.86 51.20 27.47
C THR A 931 110.99 51.00 28.50
N TYR A 932 111.83 52.03 28.67
CA TYR A 932 112.82 52.10 29.75
C TYR A 932 112.81 53.51 30.34
N GLN A 933 112.54 53.63 31.65
CA GLN A 933 112.41 54.92 32.35
C GLN A 933 111.43 55.89 31.67
N GLY A 934 110.32 55.36 31.15
CA GLY A 934 109.28 56.13 30.45
C GLY A 934 109.63 56.53 29.02
N GLN A 935 110.80 56.15 28.50
CA GLN A 935 111.19 56.39 27.11
C GLN A 935 111.01 55.13 26.26
N MET A 936 110.56 55.32 25.02
CA MET A 936 110.40 54.27 24.03
C MET A 936 111.76 53.71 23.59
N MET A 937 112.02 52.41 23.79
CA MET A 937 113.25 51.75 23.35
C MET A 937 113.23 51.46 21.85
N PRO A 938 114.34 51.61 21.09
CA PRO A 938 114.33 51.51 19.63
C PRO A 938 113.88 50.13 19.13
N SER A 939 113.30 50.07 17.92
CA SER A 939 113.04 48.79 17.26
C SER A 939 114.38 48.09 16.96
N ASN A 940 114.61 46.97 17.64
CA ASN A 940 115.85 46.21 17.63
C ASN A 940 115.63 44.82 18.24
N ASP A 941 116.66 43.99 18.20
CA ASP A 941 116.71 42.77 18.99
C ASP A 941 117.11 43.08 20.43
N TYR A 942 116.45 42.37 21.35
CA TYR A 942 116.68 42.39 22.77
C TYR A 942 116.90 40.96 23.25
N TRP A 943 117.71 40.81 24.29
CA TRP A 943 118.03 39.51 24.86
C TRP A 943 117.31 39.35 26.18
N PHE A 944 116.84 38.15 26.46
CA PHE A 944 116.36 37.81 27.78
C PHE A 944 117.17 36.67 28.39
N LYS A 945 117.24 36.70 29.71
CA LYS A 945 117.70 35.59 30.54
C LYS A 945 116.58 35.24 31.51
N ALA A 946 115.91 34.12 31.28
CA ALA A 946 114.95 33.54 32.20
C ALA A 946 115.67 32.58 33.15
N VAL A 947 115.54 32.81 34.45
CA VAL A 947 116.07 31.97 35.51
C VAL A 947 114.91 31.39 36.28
N PHE A 948 114.76 30.07 36.25
CA PHE A 948 113.73 29.35 36.99
C PHE A 948 114.29 28.84 38.31
N ASN A 949 113.43 28.70 39.33
CA ASN A 949 113.82 28.15 40.63
C ASN A 949 114.36 26.70 40.55
N SER A 950 114.09 25.98 39.45
CA SER A 950 114.68 24.67 39.15
C SER A 950 116.18 24.71 38.83
N GLY A 951 116.77 25.91 38.75
CA GLY A 951 118.17 26.13 38.34
C GLY A 951 118.34 26.19 36.82
N ILE A 952 117.30 25.89 36.04
CA ILE A 952 117.29 26.03 34.59
C ILE A 952 117.41 27.52 34.24
N THR A 953 118.37 27.82 33.37
CA THR A 953 118.54 29.15 32.79
C THR A 953 118.34 29.06 31.29
N LYS A 954 117.46 29.90 30.75
CA LYS A 954 117.26 30.05 29.31
C LYS A 954 117.69 31.45 28.90
N ILE A 955 118.55 31.51 27.89
CA ILE A 955 119.01 32.76 27.30
C ILE A 955 118.61 32.71 25.83
N ASN A 956 117.86 33.70 25.39
CA ASN A 956 117.50 33.84 23.99
C ASN A 956 117.28 35.32 23.65
N HIS A 957 116.87 35.59 22.42
CA HIS A 957 116.54 36.93 21.97
C HIS A 957 115.14 36.99 21.37
N PHE A 958 114.59 38.19 21.34
CA PHE A 958 113.32 38.53 20.72
C PHE A 958 113.43 39.93 20.10
N THR A 959 112.59 40.21 19.11
CA THR A 959 112.61 41.49 18.39
C THR A 959 111.50 42.41 18.90
N LEU A 960 111.85 43.64 19.27
CA LEU A 960 110.88 44.73 19.44
C LEU A 960 110.68 45.38 18.06
N LYS A 961 109.45 45.32 17.54
CA LYS A 961 109.08 45.90 16.25
C LYS A 961 108.17 47.11 16.47
N ARG A 962 108.47 48.25 15.85
CA ARG A 962 107.58 49.43 15.85
C ARG A 962 107.26 49.85 14.42
#